data_AF-A0A364N7M3-F1
#
_entry.id   AF-A0A364N7M3-F1
#
_cell.length_a   1.000
_cell.length_b   1.000
_cell.length_c   1.000
_cell.angle_alpha   90.00
_cell.angle_beta   90.00
_cell.angle_gamma   90.00
#
_symmetry.space_group_name_H-M   'P 1'
#
loop_
_entity.id
_entity.type
_entity.pdbx_description
1 polymer ?
#
loop_
_entity_poly.entity_id
_entity_poly.type
_entity_poly.pdbx_seq_one_letter_code
_entity_poly.pdbx_strand_id
1 'polypeptide(L)'
;MRQIWASPKSCWLGPLRGASGGREGSTVHSLLTTAPRSIPDPRRTPQRLLSLLFTADLHSLAVCAFPSYRYIFSTPHSPLRPRKAAASSSNPPLPERRPTPDVSDPATMGFGDFQTICEKAAIPLCALVGHQEINNGVGIQTKCYARTIEIANTLIFEVANDFMHILALVMTVVMIIHVRSKFTAVGRKEITTFFYIYFLLTIVSLVLDAGVAAPGSAPYPYFAAAQNGLVSALCTSLLINGFVGFQLYEDGTTLSVWLLRFCSLTMFVVSGAINLLTFKGWAGLDPKNPVGIFVVTYIVSAIFLFIYVVSQIILVVGTLEDRWPLGDISFGIFFFVIGQVILYVFSDTICDGVQHYLDGLFFATICNLLAVMMVYKYWDSITREDLEFSVGVKQHNWEIKEQYPEDDKRGTMYQDSDYTPSLNTNSRIDAKHFMDVVYFRVLSGGRWERKRQRQPADGNAPPARSTHLLADPKTMPKTDVLIAGSGSAGIFAATWLATYGIPFTMLERRPGPLEIGQADGVQVRTVEIYESFGLSEDLLREAYHILEVCFWGVDEEPGGKQGGIKRKSRTIDTEKELSHLPHVILNQARLNGLMLGKMESILKGQGRWKEGTSNGIEYGWAVKNLEIDESKKDDLDAYCVKVTAEKDGEENVWEAKYVLGCDGAHSTVRKALDIRMLGDTSDSVWGVMDIYPLTNFPDIRRKCTIHSKAGNLIIIPREGGQLARFYIQLPAGVQPKEVKLEDLQDQARQIFAPYIMDFADVFWWSAYSIGQRLASAFHASNRVFLTGDACHTHSPKAGQGMNVSLQDGYNIGWKLGSVLSGLSPPSLIQTYVTERSKTAADLIAFDKELAKLFTREERYDGEFADHFTKSGKYMAGFTARYEDPLLTQVVEPEKSGAKAVTVGMRFPSAQVIRFCDCKAVQLQSVMRSDGRWRVVVFAGDLNQPEQQARVQKEKQLANALESVARRYTPAPRHLDSVIEPILVMSSKFKDAKQERIPDYFWPPSGRWGIRDLHKSYVDDEHYNSGHGHAFEKYGVDPSVGAVIIVRPDQYVSKVTTLEDFGSIANFFNGCLIQQMSKTSATAQL
;
A
#
# COMPACT_ATOMS: atom_id res chain seq x y z
N MET A 1 -32.41 -39.17 -11.50
CA MET A 1 -33.12 -40.10 -10.60
C MET A 1 -33.79 -39.31 -9.48
N ARG A 2 -35.03 -39.69 -9.15
CA ARG A 2 -35.91 -39.40 -7.99
C ARG A 2 -35.34 -38.56 -6.81
N GLN A 3 -35.99 -37.43 -6.46
CA GLN A 3 -36.93 -37.22 -5.31
C GLN A 3 -36.25 -37.28 -3.92
N ILE A 4 -36.40 -36.29 -3.01
CA ILE A 4 -37.56 -35.96 -2.14
C ILE A 4 -37.45 -34.44 -1.76
N TRP A 5 -38.40 -33.52 -2.01
CA TRP A 5 -39.70 -33.22 -1.37
C TRP A 5 -39.73 -32.66 0.07
N ALA A 6 -39.89 -31.32 0.15
CA ALA A 6 -40.81 -30.49 0.98
C ALA A 6 -40.99 -30.66 2.53
N SER A 7 -41.34 -29.53 3.16
CA SER A 7 -41.75 -29.30 4.58
C SER A 7 -43.32 -29.35 4.73
N PRO A 8 -44.03 -28.86 5.79
CA PRO A 8 -43.66 -28.26 7.10
C PRO A 8 -44.57 -28.63 8.33
N LYS A 9 -44.43 -27.86 9.45
CA LYS A 9 -45.44 -27.45 10.48
C LYS A 9 -45.72 -28.25 11.81
N SER A 10 -45.34 -27.59 12.91
CA SER A 10 -46.16 -27.17 14.10
C SER A 10 -46.59 -28.10 15.26
N CYS A 11 -46.74 -27.44 16.43
CA CYS A 11 -47.41 -27.82 17.70
C CYS A 11 -46.70 -28.76 18.69
N TRP A 12 -46.49 -28.27 19.93
CA TRP A 12 -47.37 -28.56 21.08
C TRP A 12 -47.20 -27.49 22.20
N LEU A 13 -48.26 -27.28 22.99
CA LEU A 13 -48.39 -26.31 24.10
C LEU A 13 -48.59 -27.06 25.44
N GLY A 14 -48.18 -26.48 26.58
CA GLY A 14 -48.48 -27.04 27.91
C GLY A 14 -47.94 -26.17 29.07
N PRO A 15 -48.76 -25.68 30.03
CA PRO A 15 -48.37 -24.52 30.87
C PRO A 15 -48.40 -24.75 32.40
N LEU A 16 -47.89 -23.78 33.19
CA LEU A 16 -48.32 -23.56 34.59
C LEU A 16 -48.29 -22.07 35.01
N ARG A 17 -49.16 -21.76 36.00
CA ARG A 17 -49.53 -20.45 36.60
C ARG A 17 -48.37 -19.82 37.42
N GLY A 18 -48.34 -18.55 37.82
CA GLY A 18 -49.30 -17.43 37.76
C GLY A 18 -49.45 -16.75 39.14
N ALA A 19 -49.17 -15.44 39.25
CA ALA A 19 -49.35 -14.62 40.47
C ALA A 19 -49.57 -13.13 40.13
N SER A 20 -49.76 -12.23 41.11
CA SER A 20 -50.40 -10.91 40.89
C SER A 20 -50.14 -9.82 41.96
N GLY A 21 -50.21 -8.54 41.57
CA GLY A 21 -50.24 -7.35 42.46
C GLY A 21 -48.89 -6.62 42.60
N GLY A 22 -48.81 -5.29 42.83
CA GLY A 22 -49.84 -4.24 42.97
C GLY A 22 -49.20 -2.83 42.91
N ARG A 23 -50.00 -1.76 42.86
CA ARG A 23 -49.55 -0.35 42.72
C ARG A 23 -49.58 0.41 44.06
N GLU A 24 -48.71 1.41 44.22
CA GLU A 24 -48.90 2.72 44.91
C GLU A 24 -47.59 3.55 44.79
N GLY A 25 -47.51 4.88 44.96
CA GLY A 25 -48.56 5.87 45.23
C GLY A 25 -48.07 7.18 45.88
N SER A 26 -47.49 8.11 45.11
CA SER A 26 -47.41 9.59 45.36
C SER A 26 -46.74 10.22 46.62
N THR A 27 -45.67 10.99 46.37
CA THR A 27 -45.52 12.47 46.62
C THR A 27 -45.53 13.09 48.04
N VAL A 28 -44.54 13.98 48.35
CA VAL A 28 -44.72 15.41 48.78
C VAL A 28 -43.36 16.16 49.03
N HIS A 29 -43.35 17.45 48.63
CA HIS A 29 -42.45 18.63 48.80
C HIS A 29 -41.50 18.81 50.01
N SER A 30 -40.55 19.79 50.09
CA SER A 30 -39.84 20.70 49.12
C SER A 30 -38.76 21.58 49.83
N LEU A 31 -38.19 22.59 49.12
CA LEU A 31 -37.20 23.65 49.50
C LEU A 31 -35.70 23.23 49.42
N LEU A 32 -34.93 23.65 48.39
CA LEU A 32 -34.30 24.98 48.12
C LEU A 32 -33.01 25.19 48.97
N THR A 33 -31.81 25.49 48.43
CA THR A 33 -31.40 26.31 47.26
C THR A 33 -30.06 25.85 46.59
N THR A 34 -29.61 26.61 45.57
CA THR A 34 -28.26 26.74 44.92
C THR A 34 -27.77 25.77 43.81
N ALA A 35 -27.81 26.30 42.57
CA ALA A 35 -26.88 26.24 41.41
C ALA A 35 -26.24 24.90 40.88
N PRO A 36 -25.92 24.79 39.56
CA PRO A 36 -25.77 23.48 38.91
C PRO A 36 -24.43 23.20 38.19
N ARG A 37 -24.26 21.93 37.76
CA ARG A 37 -23.31 21.38 36.76
C ARG A 37 -21.81 21.32 37.10
N SER A 38 -21.30 20.11 37.31
CA SER A 38 -20.47 19.38 36.31
C SER A 38 -19.98 18.04 36.86
N ILE A 39 -20.01 16.98 36.04
CA ILE A 39 -19.40 15.68 36.34
C ILE A 39 -18.08 15.61 35.54
N PRO A 40 -16.92 15.30 36.16
CA PRO A 40 -15.66 15.14 35.43
C PRO A 40 -15.63 13.86 34.59
N ASP A 41 -15.22 13.98 33.33
CA ASP A 41 -14.95 12.84 32.43
C ASP A 41 -13.61 12.17 32.80
N PRO A 42 -13.55 10.85 33.06
CA PRO A 42 -12.32 10.16 33.50
C PRO A 42 -11.29 9.90 32.38
N ARG A 43 -11.33 10.61 31.24
CA ARG A 43 -10.42 10.40 30.08
C ARG A 43 -9.16 11.26 30.03
N ARG A 44 -8.59 11.67 31.19
CA ARG A 44 -7.32 12.43 31.23
C ARG A 44 -6.33 11.95 32.31
N THR A 45 -6.10 10.64 32.41
CA THR A 45 -5.00 10.09 33.24
C THR A 45 -4.56 8.67 32.81
N PRO A 46 -3.92 8.52 31.63
CA PRO A 46 -2.80 7.57 31.58
C PRO A 46 -1.57 8.04 30.77
N GLN A 47 -1.68 9.06 29.92
CA GLN A 47 -0.62 9.41 28.96
C GLN A 47 0.63 10.09 29.55
N ARG A 48 0.56 10.65 30.77
CA ARG A 48 1.72 11.30 31.43
C ARG A 48 2.67 10.35 32.18
N LEU A 49 2.32 9.06 32.32
CA LEU A 49 3.22 8.07 32.92
C LEU A 49 4.09 7.37 31.87
N LEU A 50 3.62 7.23 30.63
CA LEU A 50 4.34 6.54 29.55
C LEU A 50 5.58 7.29 29.04
N SER A 51 5.57 8.63 29.06
CA SER A 51 6.66 9.46 28.52
C SER A 51 7.94 9.46 29.36
N LEU A 52 7.93 8.87 30.55
CA LEU A 52 9.08 8.80 31.47
C LEU A 52 9.86 7.48 31.41
N LEU A 53 9.37 6.47 30.67
CA LEU A 53 9.97 5.13 30.62
C LEU A 53 10.64 4.77 29.28
N PHE A 54 10.52 5.62 28.25
CA PHE A 54 10.98 5.31 26.87
C PHE A 54 12.15 6.15 26.35
N THR A 55 12.78 6.99 27.17
CA THR A 55 13.94 7.82 26.79
C THR A 55 15.29 7.25 27.28
N ALA A 56 15.38 5.94 27.47
CA ALA A 56 16.64 5.25 27.80
C ALA A 56 17.37 4.81 26.51
N ASP A 57 18.37 5.60 26.09
CA ASP A 57 19.24 5.28 24.96
C ASP A 57 20.03 3.98 25.18
N LEU A 58 19.75 2.95 24.38
CA LEU A 58 20.51 1.69 24.41
C LEU A 58 21.95 1.81 23.88
N HIS A 59 22.35 2.96 23.34
CA HIS A 59 23.72 3.19 22.85
C HIS A 59 24.75 3.49 23.96
N SER A 60 24.30 3.81 25.18
CA SER A 60 25.20 4.24 26.27
C SER A 60 25.61 3.14 27.26
N LEU A 61 25.14 1.89 27.09
CA LEU A 61 25.40 0.78 28.02
C LEU A 61 26.43 -0.26 27.53
N ALA A 62 26.92 -0.15 26.28
CA ALA A 62 27.86 -1.11 25.69
C ALA A 62 29.35 -0.74 25.82
N VAL A 63 29.69 0.46 26.31
CA VAL A 63 31.08 0.96 26.40
C VAL A 63 31.37 1.56 27.79
N CYS A 64 31.27 0.74 28.83
CA CYS A 64 31.74 1.09 30.19
C CYS A 64 32.04 -0.15 31.05
N ALA A 65 32.89 -1.05 30.55
CA ALA A 65 33.44 -2.15 31.34
C ALA A 65 34.99 -2.15 31.26
N PHE A 66 35.63 -2.00 32.43
CA PHE A 66 37.08 -1.87 32.67
C PHE A 66 37.72 -0.55 32.15
N PRO A 67 38.35 0.21 33.07
CA PRO A 67 39.76 -0.09 33.33
C PRO A 67 40.21 -0.10 34.82
N SER A 68 41.03 -1.10 35.13
CA SER A 68 42.36 -1.00 35.78
C SER A 68 42.63 -0.03 36.96
N TYR A 69 42.95 -0.63 38.11
CA TYR A 69 43.73 -0.10 39.25
C TYR A 69 44.80 1.00 38.96
N ARG A 70 44.86 2.06 39.80
CA ARG A 70 45.95 2.29 40.80
C ARG A 70 45.81 3.60 41.63
N TYR A 71 46.02 3.44 42.96
CA TYR A 71 46.42 4.37 44.03
C TYR A 71 46.82 5.85 43.73
N ILE A 72 46.44 6.78 44.64
CA ILE A 72 47.30 7.33 45.74
C ILE A 72 46.47 8.17 46.76
N PHE A 73 46.95 8.25 48.00
CA PHE A 73 46.42 8.95 49.19
C PHE A 73 46.20 10.48 49.03
N SER A 74 45.22 11.10 49.72
CA SER A 74 45.49 11.74 51.04
C SER A 74 44.25 12.01 51.93
N THR A 75 44.48 11.94 53.24
CA THR A 75 43.64 12.42 54.37
C THR A 75 44.28 13.69 54.99
N PRO A 76 43.78 14.35 56.06
CA PRO A 76 42.54 14.15 56.85
C PRO A 76 41.73 15.46 57.14
N HIS A 77 40.53 15.35 57.75
CA HIS A 77 40.22 15.93 59.08
C HIS A 77 38.75 15.78 59.52
N SER A 78 38.55 15.16 60.68
CA SER A 78 37.43 15.35 61.62
C SER A 78 37.72 16.55 62.56
N PRO A 79 36.80 17.06 63.44
CA PRO A 79 35.60 16.41 64.01
C PRO A 79 34.35 17.31 64.28
N LEU A 80 33.23 16.72 64.75
CA LEU A 80 32.55 17.01 66.05
C LEU A 80 31.13 16.41 66.18
N ARG A 81 30.80 16.06 67.43
CA ARG A 81 29.49 15.64 68.00
C ARG A 81 29.11 16.69 69.08
N PRO A 82 28.02 16.60 69.89
CA PRO A 82 26.71 15.90 69.77
C PRO A 82 25.50 16.77 70.26
N ARG A 83 24.26 16.23 70.26
CA ARG A 83 23.37 16.20 71.47
C ARG A 83 22.15 15.26 71.33
N LYS A 84 21.45 15.00 72.45
CA LYS A 84 20.47 13.89 72.70
C LYS A 84 19.07 14.41 73.07
N ALA A 85 18.11 13.46 73.16
CA ALA A 85 16.86 13.41 73.96
C ALA A 85 15.54 13.55 73.14
N ALA A 86 14.42 12.83 73.40
CA ALA A 86 14.09 11.81 74.43
C ALA A 86 13.01 10.76 73.99
N ALA A 87 12.88 9.69 74.79
CA ALA A 87 11.91 8.56 74.87
C ALA A 87 10.46 8.74 74.30
N SER A 88 9.77 7.69 73.82
CA SER A 88 9.27 6.55 74.64
C SER A 88 8.85 5.26 73.87
N SER A 89 8.53 4.20 74.63
CA SER A 89 8.23 2.77 74.29
C SER A 89 7.13 2.51 73.25
N SER A 90 7.12 1.40 72.49
CA SER A 90 7.16 0.00 72.96
C SER A 90 7.48 -1.04 71.85
N ASN A 91 8.03 -2.22 72.22
CA ASN A 91 8.37 -3.35 71.33
C ASN A 91 7.69 -4.66 71.78
N PRO A 92 7.21 -5.52 70.86
CA PRO A 92 7.11 -6.98 71.02
C PRO A 92 8.37 -7.72 70.47
N PRO A 93 8.55 -9.04 70.72
CA PRO A 93 9.88 -9.65 70.78
C PRO A 93 10.42 -10.26 69.48
N LEU A 94 11.76 -10.37 69.43
CA LEU A 94 12.52 -11.19 68.47
C LEU A 94 12.33 -12.70 68.77
N PRO A 95 12.20 -13.57 67.76
CA PRO A 95 12.36 -15.00 67.94
C PRO A 95 13.83 -15.41 68.01
N GLU A 96 14.10 -16.36 68.91
CA GLU A 96 15.41 -16.83 69.32
C GLU A 96 15.99 -17.88 68.35
N ARG A 97 17.33 -17.98 68.23
CA ARG A 97 17.97 -19.02 67.41
C ARG A 97 17.70 -20.42 67.99
N ARG A 98 17.37 -21.38 67.13
CA ARG A 98 17.43 -22.83 67.42
C ARG A 98 18.37 -23.55 66.44
N PRO A 99 18.87 -24.75 66.79
CA PRO A 99 20.19 -25.20 66.34
C PRO A 99 20.21 -25.77 64.93
N THR A 100 21.41 -25.77 64.35
CA THR A 100 21.77 -26.44 63.10
C THR A 100 21.52 -27.95 63.17
N PRO A 101 20.75 -28.54 62.24
CA PRO A 101 20.87 -29.95 61.92
C PRO A 101 22.06 -30.20 60.99
N ASP A 102 22.55 -31.43 61.07
CA ASP A 102 23.82 -31.97 60.59
C ASP A 102 24.28 -31.68 59.15
N VAL A 103 25.60 -31.79 58.97
CA VAL A 103 26.21 -31.95 57.65
C VAL A 103 25.85 -33.34 57.13
N SER A 104 25.18 -33.41 55.98
CA SER A 104 25.09 -34.64 55.17
C SER A 104 25.68 -34.38 53.78
N ASP A 105 26.19 -35.45 53.17
CA ASP A 105 27.12 -35.44 52.04
C ASP A 105 26.67 -34.62 50.81
N PRO A 106 27.61 -34.21 49.93
CA PRO A 106 27.29 -33.65 48.63
C PRO A 106 26.58 -34.70 47.77
N ALA A 107 25.25 -34.72 47.85
CA ALA A 107 24.40 -35.61 47.09
C ALA A 107 24.72 -35.47 45.59
N THR A 108 25.10 -36.60 44.97
CA THR A 108 25.31 -36.68 43.53
C THR A 108 24.03 -36.24 42.81
N MET A 109 24.11 -35.15 42.03
CA MET A 109 22.96 -34.59 41.31
C MET A 109 22.22 -35.68 40.51
N GLY A 110 21.03 -36.03 40.95
CA GLY A 110 20.13 -36.90 40.19
C GLY A 110 19.60 -36.16 38.96
N PHE A 111 19.56 -36.82 37.82
CA PHE A 111 18.91 -36.27 36.64
C PHE A 111 17.42 -36.02 36.92
N GLY A 112 16.99 -34.76 36.86
CA GLY A 112 15.62 -34.33 37.16
C GLY A 112 15.35 -33.91 38.61
N ASP A 113 16.39 -33.77 39.44
CA ASP A 113 16.27 -33.14 40.77
C ASP A 113 16.21 -31.61 40.66
N PHE A 114 15.28 -31.00 41.41
CA PHE A 114 15.07 -29.55 41.48
C PHE A 114 15.81 -28.89 42.66
N GLN A 115 16.40 -29.64 43.59
CA GLN A 115 17.02 -29.12 44.82
C GLN A 115 17.99 -27.96 44.54
N THR A 116 18.95 -28.13 43.62
CA THR A 116 19.95 -27.08 43.29
C THR A 116 19.32 -25.86 42.59
N ILE A 117 18.30 -26.06 41.76
CA ILE A 117 17.60 -24.97 41.04
C ILE A 117 16.83 -24.12 42.05
N CYS A 118 16.04 -24.78 42.89
CA CYS A 118 15.13 -24.14 43.83
C CYS A 118 15.82 -23.56 45.08
N GLU A 119 16.99 -24.06 45.46
CA GLU A 119 17.81 -23.37 46.48
C GLU A 119 18.34 -22.01 46.00
N LYS A 120 18.48 -21.82 44.67
CA LYS A 120 19.09 -20.63 44.06
C LYS A 120 18.10 -19.60 43.52
N ALA A 121 16.97 -20.05 42.97
CA ALA A 121 16.03 -19.21 42.23
C ALA A 121 14.59 -19.35 42.76
N ALA A 122 13.93 -18.22 42.99
CA ALA A 122 12.57 -18.14 43.56
C ALA A 122 11.45 -18.41 42.54
N ILE A 123 11.51 -19.56 41.88
CA ILE A 123 10.56 -19.95 40.84
C ILE A 123 9.28 -20.53 41.49
N PRO A 124 8.06 -20.16 41.07
CA PRO A 124 6.80 -20.64 41.68
C PRO A 124 6.64 -22.16 41.77
N LEU A 125 7.24 -22.90 40.83
CA LEU A 125 7.32 -24.37 40.85
C LEU A 125 7.96 -24.93 42.14
N CYS A 126 8.95 -24.23 42.70
CA CYS A 126 9.76 -24.70 43.82
C CYS A 126 8.98 -24.88 45.13
N ALA A 127 7.88 -24.13 45.32
CA ALA A 127 7.00 -24.27 46.47
C ALA A 127 6.09 -25.52 46.40
N LEU A 128 6.26 -26.39 45.39
CA LEU A 128 5.40 -27.57 45.12
C LEU A 128 6.19 -28.86 44.82
N VAL A 129 7.52 -28.85 44.87
CA VAL A 129 8.38 -30.01 44.56
C VAL A 129 9.54 -30.14 45.54
N GLY A 130 10.09 -31.35 45.69
CA GLY A 130 11.29 -31.64 46.48
C GLY A 130 11.04 -32.60 47.64
N HIS A 131 11.94 -32.58 48.64
CA HIS A 131 11.91 -33.53 49.77
C HIS A 131 11.63 -32.89 51.14
N GLN A 132 11.61 -31.55 51.23
CA GLN A 132 11.34 -30.83 52.47
C GLN A 132 9.83 -30.67 52.69
N GLU A 133 9.37 -30.96 53.92
CA GLU A 133 7.96 -30.83 54.32
C GLU A 133 7.75 -29.49 55.05
N ILE A 134 6.88 -28.65 54.49
CA ILE A 134 6.60 -27.29 54.99
C ILE A 134 5.09 -27.16 55.18
N ASN A 135 4.63 -27.02 56.43
CA ASN A 135 3.24 -26.74 56.83
C ASN A 135 2.15 -27.42 55.97
N ASN A 136 2.09 -28.76 56.02
CA ASN A 136 1.15 -29.62 55.26
C ASN A 136 1.35 -29.64 53.72
N GLY A 137 2.53 -29.26 53.22
CA GLY A 137 2.92 -29.38 51.81
C GLY A 137 4.37 -29.82 51.63
N VAL A 138 4.77 -29.99 50.36
CA VAL A 138 6.14 -30.32 49.93
C VAL A 138 6.66 -29.15 49.09
N GLY A 139 7.86 -28.65 49.41
CA GLY A 139 8.47 -27.53 48.68
C GLY A 139 9.89 -27.24 49.15
N ILE A 140 10.70 -26.65 48.28
CA ILE A 140 12.10 -26.26 48.56
C ILE A 140 12.15 -24.76 48.81
N GLN A 141 12.74 -24.35 49.94
CA GLN A 141 12.97 -22.94 50.25
C GLN A 141 14.26 -22.42 49.59
N THR A 142 14.19 -21.22 49.02
CA THR A 142 15.34 -20.52 48.44
C THR A 142 16.27 -19.98 49.52
N LYS A 143 17.57 -19.86 49.21
CA LYS A 143 18.56 -19.24 50.11
C LYS A 143 18.37 -17.73 50.21
N CYS A 144 18.00 -17.10 49.09
CA CYS A 144 17.74 -15.68 48.98
C CYS A 144 16.56 -15.46 48.01
N TYR A 145 15.70 -14.49 48.32
CA TYR A 145 14.59 -14.00 47.48
C TYR A 145 14.39 -12.51 47.76
N ALA A 146 13.66 -11.78 46.91
CA ALA A 146 13.49 -10.35 47.10
C ALA A 146 12.45 -10.02 48.19
N ARG A 147 12.65 -8.88 48.85
CA ARG A 147 11.88 -8.50 50.03
C ARG A 147 10.43 -8.17 49.68
N THR A 148 9.50 -8.92 50.27
CA THR A 148 8.05 -8.63 50.27
C THR A 148 7.76 -7.22 50.80
N ILE A 149 6.86 -6.50 50.14
CA ILE A 149 6.40 -5.16 50.56
C ILE A 149 4.94 -5.24 51.01
N GLU A 150 4.64 -4.63 52.16
CA GLU A 150 3.26 -4.48 52.64
C GLU A 150 2.68 -3.15 52.15
N ILE A 151 1.58 -3.22 51.37
CA ILE A 151 0.83 -2.07 50.89
C ILE A 151 -0.63 -2.29 51.27
N ALA A 152 -1.24 -1.36 52.03
CA ALA A 152 -2.66 -1.37 52.40
C ALA A 152 -3.20 -2.73 52.92
N ASN A 153 -2.48 -3.35 53.87
CA ASN A 153 -2.77 -4.67 54.45
C ASN A 153 -2.71 -5.85 53.44
N THR A 154 -2.06 -5.66 52.29
CA THR A 154 -1.72 -6.74 51.35
C THR A 154 -0.20 -6.90 51.24
N LEU A 155 0.26 -8.15 51.30
CA LEU A 155 1.66 -8.50 51.10
C LEU A 155 1.86 -8.80 49.62
N ILE A 156 2.74 -8.04 48.97
CA ILE A 156 3.13 -8.24 47.57
C ILE A 156 4.57 -8.77 47.56
N PHE A 157 4.75 -9.93 46.96
CA PHE A 157 6.04 -10.60 46.80
C PHE A 157 6.70 -10.13 45.49
N GLU A 158 8.03 -10.24 45.38
CA GLU A 158 8.78 -10.02 44.13
C GLU A 158 8.41 -8.74 43.32
N VAL A 159 8.11 -7.63 44.03
CA VAL A 159 7.53 -6.39 43.46
C VAL A 159 8.30 -5.82 42.26
N ALA A 160 9.62 -5.99 42.22
CA ALA A 160 10.45 -5.56 41.09
C ALA A 160 10.20 -6.41 39.82
N ASN A 161 10.04 -7.72 39.99
CA ASN A 161 9.71 -8.65 38.91
C ASN A 161 8.26 -8.47 38.43
N ASP A 162 7.31 -8.20 39.35
CA ASP A 162 5.93 -7.83 39.00
C ASP A 162 5.87 -6.60 38.07
N PHE A 163 6.66 -5.56 38.39
CA PHE A 163 6.76 -4.38 37.53
C PHE A 163 7.27 -4.73 36.12
N MET A 164 8.21 -5.67 36.02
CA MET A 164 8.69 -6.17 34.73
C MET A 164 7.66 -6.99 33.96
N HIS A 165 6.83 -7.80 34.64
CA HIS A 165 5.68 -8.46 34.01
C HIS A 165 4.67 -7.46 33.47
N ILE A 166 4.35 -6.39 34.22
CA ILE A 166 3.46 -5.31 33.76
C ILE A 166 4.04 -4.64 32.51
N LEU A 167 5.35 -4.32 32.50
CA LEU A 167 6.01 -3.76 31.30
C LEU A 167 5.97 -4.74 30.12
N ALA A 168 6.20 -6.03 30.37
CA ALA A 168 6.11 -7.08 29.35
C ALA A 168 4.70 -7.21 28.76
N LEU A 169 3.63 -7.06 29.56
CA LEU A 169 2.25 -7.03 29.07
C LEU A 169 2.00 -5.83 28.16
N VAL A 170 2.44 -4.63 28.54
CA VAL A 170 2.32 -3.41 27.71
C VAL A 170 3.06 -3.59 26.38
N MET A 171 4.32 -4.06 26.43
CA MET A 171 5.11 -4.32 25.21
C MET A 171 4.47 -5.39 24.32
N THR A 172 3.89 -6.43 24.90
CA THR A 172 3.19 -7.49 24.14
C THR A 172 1.96 -6.95 23.43
N VAL A 173 1.17 -6.07 24.07
CA VAL A 173 0.04 -5.40 23.42
C VAL A 173 0.50 -4.52 22.25
N VAL A 174 1.58 -3.74 22.42
CA VAL A 174 2.16 -2.94 21.34
C VAL A 174 2.62 -3.82 20.16
N MET A 175 3.33 -4.92 20.43
CA MET A 175 3.74 -5.87 19.39
C MET A 175 2.53 -6.49 18.68
N ILE A 176 1.49 -6.91 19.40
CA ILE A 176 0.26 -7.44 18.80
C ILE A 176 -0.43 -6.40 17.89
N ILE A 177 -0.46 -5.13 18.29
CA ILE A 177 -1.03 -4.05 17.47
C ILE A 177 -0.21 -3.86 16.19
N HIS A 178 1.12 -3.80 16.27
CA HIS A 178 2.00 -3.66 15.11
C HIS A 178 1.96 -4.86 14.15
N VAL A 179 1.94 -6.10 14.67
CA VAL A 179 1.77 -7.32 13.85
C VAL A 179 0.41 -7.28 13.12
N ARG A 180 -0.64 -6.78 13.77
CA ARG A 180 -1.98 -6.69 13.18
C ARG A 180 -2.16 -5.55 12.18
N SER A 181 -1.32 -4.51 12.19
CA SER A 181 -1.37 -3.43 11.20
C SER A 181 -0.70 -3.77 9.87
N LYS A 182 0.17 -4.79 9.80
CA LYS A 182 0.65 -5.32 8.51
C LYS A 182 -0.45 -6.19 7.89
N PHE A 183 -1.00 -5.81 6.73
CA PHE A 183 -2.18 -6.49 6.18
C PHE A 183 -1.87 -7.71 5.31
N THR A 184 -0.72 -7.73 4.63
CA THR A 184 -0.27 -8.79 3.72
C THR A 184 0.74 -9.76 4.34
N ALA A 185 1.37 -9.40 5.46
CA ALA A 185 2.53 -10.09 6.00
C ALA A 185 2.37 -11.61 6.23
N VAL A 186 3.35 -12.35 5.70
CA VAL A 186 3.45 -13.82 5.77
C VAL A 186 3.53 -14.30 7.23
N GLY A 187 2.80 -15.36 7.55
CA GLY A 187 2.77 -15.99 8.88
C GLY A 187 2.20 -15.12 10.01
N ARG A 188 1.57 -13.98 9.68
CA ARG A 188 1.04 -13.02 10.67
C ARG A 188 0.07 -13.64 11.68
N LYS A 189 -0.87 -14.50 11.27
CA LYS A 189 -1.89 -15.05 12.18
C LYS A 189 -1.27 -16.06 13.16
N GLU A 190 -0.24 -16.74 12.69
CA GLU A 190 0.55 -17.75 13.37
C GLU A 190 1.44 -17.09 14.43
N ILE A 191 2.21 -16.03 14.09
CA ILE A 191 3.02 -15.29 15.07
C ILE A 191 2.16 -14.49 16.06
N THR A 192 1.00 -13.98 15.66
CA THR A 192 0.04 -13.36 16.60
C THR A 192 -0.43 -14.37 17.66
N THR A 193 -0.55 -15.66 17.30
CA THR A 193 -0.94 -16.71 18.25
C THR A 193 0.17 -16.97 19.29
N PHE A 194 1.45 -16.87 18.92
CA PHE A 194 2.56 -16.89 19.87
C PHE A 194 2.47 -15.73 20.90
N PHE A 195 2.24 -14.49 20.44
CA PHE A 195 2.10 -13.35 21.37
C PHE A 195 0.87 -13.46 22.28
N TYR A 196 -0.24 -14.07 21.83
CA TYR A 196 -1.39 -14.33 22.72
C TYR A 196 -1.07 -15.36 23.81
N ILE A 197 -0.27 -16.40 23.51
CA ILE A 197 0.18 -17.37 24.53
C ILE A 197 1.15 -16.69 25.51
N TYR A 198 2.08 -15.85 25.02
CA TYR A 198 2.99 -15.08 25.86
C TYR A 198 2.24 -14.12 26.80
N PHE A 199 1.26 -13.38 26.28
CA PHE A 199 0.42 -12.48 27.07
C PHE A 199 -0.30 -13.23 28.21
N LEU A 200 -0.86 -14.42 27.93
CA LEU A 200 -1.52 -15.24 28.95
C LEU A 200 -0.52 -15.82 29.96
N LEU A 201 0.67 -16.25 29.51
CA LEU A 201 1.75 -16.71 30.39
C LEU A 201 2.16 -15.60 31.37
N THR A 202 2.40 -14.38 30.88
CA THR A 202 2.82 -13.25 31.72
C THR A 202 1.75 -12.85 32.73
N ILE A 203 0.45 -12.95 32.39
CA ILE A 203 -0.63 -12.78 33.38
C ILE A 203 -0.57 -13.85 34.47
N VAL A 204 -0.38 -15.12 34.11
CA VAL A 204 -0.32 -16.23 35.09
C VAL A 204 0.93 -16.13 35.96
N SER A 205 2.07 -15.75 35.40
CA SER A 205 3.31 -15.46 36.15
C SER A 205 3.10 -14.32 37.14
N LEU A 206 2.52 -13.19 36.71
CA LEU A 206 2.21 -12.06 37.60
C LEU A 206 1.27 -12.45 38.75
N VAL A 207 0.30 -13.34 38.54
CA VAL A 207 -0.61 -13.83 39.60
C VAL A 207 0.10 -14.70 40.65
N LEU A 208 1.15 -15.42 40.24
CA LEU A 208 1.97 -16.26 41.13
C LEU A 208 3.04 -15.45 41.85
N ASP A 209 3.78 -14.62 41.10
CA ASP A 209 4.94 -13.87 41.57
C ASP A 209 4.51 -12.75 42.54
N ALA A 210 3.40 -12.06 42.27
CA ALA A 210 2.81 -11.08 43.19
C ALA A 210 2.17 -11.70 44.44
N GLY A 211 2.01 -13.03 44.48
CA GLY A 211 1.37 -13.77 45.57
C GLY A 211 -0.15 -13.64 45.66
N VAL A 212 -0.83 -13.22 44.58
CA VAL A 212 -2.31 -13.18 44.49
C VAL A 212 -2.90 -14.57 44.72
N ALA A 213 -2.25 -15.60 44.17
CA ALA A 213 -2.32 -16.94 44.71
C ALA A 213 -1.13 -17.15 45.66
N ALA A 214 -1.36 -17.15 46.97
CA ALA A 214 -0.29 -17.36 47.95
C ALA A 214 0.20 -18.83 47.93
N PRO A 215 1.51 -19.11 48.10
CA PRO A 215 2.02 -20.46 48.31
C PRO A 215 1.28 -21.18 49.45
N GLY A 216 0.98 -22.47 49.26
CA GLY A 216 0.17 -23.28 50.18
C GLY A 216 -1.35 -23.05 50.09
N SER A 217 -1.83 -22.06 49.33
CA SER A 217 -3.27 -21.89 49.08
C SER A 217 -3.81 -22.96 48.12
N ALA A 218 -5.08 -23.34 48.27
CA ALA A 218 -5.74 -24.32 47.41
C ALA A 218 -5.64 -24.05 45.88
N PRO A 219 -5.72 -22.80 45.36
CA PRO A 219 -5.55 -22.53 43.93
C PRO A 219 -4.10 -22.56 43.44
N TYR A 220 -3.09 -22.41 44.30
CA TYR A 220 -1.69 -22.24 43.89
C TYR A 220 -1.15 -23.34 42.94
N PRO A 221 -1.39 -24.65 43.20
CA PRO A 221 -0.92 -25.71 42.30
C PRO A 221 -1.56 -25.67 40.90
N TYR A 222 -2.77 -25.12 40.77
CA TYR A 222 -3.44 -25.00 39.48
C TYR A 222 -2.85 -23.86 38.65
N PHE A 223 -2.54 -22.71 39.28
CA PHE A 223 -1.87 -21.61 38.60
C PHE A 223 -0.43 -21.97 38.21
N ALA A 224 0.33 -22.62 39.10
CA ALA A 224 1.69 -23.10 38.78
C ALA A 224 1.69 -24.13 37.64
N ALA A 225 0.71 -25.06 37.62
CA ALA A 225 0.56 -26.01 36.52
C ALA A 225 0.17 -25.32 35.21
N ALA A 226 -0.68 -24.30 35.25
CA ALA A 226 -1.03 -23.49 34.09
C ALA A 226 0.18 -22.68 33.57
N GLN A 227 1.02 -22.13 34.45
CA GLN A 227 2.26 -21.43 34.08
C GLN A 227 3.20 -22.35 33.29
N ASN A 228 3.52 -23.53 33.85
CA ASN A 228 4.41 -24.50 33.19
C ASN A 228 3.80 -25.08 31.90
N GLY A 229 2.48 -25.28 31.87
CA GLY A 229 1.76 -25.65 30.65
C GLY A 229 1.88 -24.57 29.56
N LEU A 230 1.75 -23.29 29.92
CA LEU A 230 1.87 -22.17 28.99
C LEU A 230 3.31 -21.99 28.50
N VAL A 231 4.33 -22.25 29.31
CA VAL A 231 5.74 -22.30 28.88
C VAL A 231 5.93 -23.36 27.78
N SER A 232 5.48 -24.61 28.01
CA SER A 232 5.57 -25.67 27.00
C SER A 232 4.78 -25.33 25.73
N ALA A 233 3.60 -24.73 25.86
CA ALA A 233 2.78 -24.29 24.73
C ALA A 233 3.44 -23.15 23.93
N LEU A 234 4.13 -22.22 24.59
CA LEU A 234 4.84 -21.12 23.97
C LEU A 234 6.02 -21.63 23.12
N CYS A 235 6.83 -22.55 23.66
CA CYS A 235 7.92 -23.19 22.92
C CYS A 235 7.40 -24.03 21.73
N THR A 236 6.26 -24.70 21.90
CA THR A 236 5.59 -25.43 20.81
C THR A 236 5.11 -24.49 19.71
N SER A 237 4.54 -23.33 20.08
CA SER A 237 4.10 -22.31 19.14
C SER A 237 5.25 -21.72 18.33
N LEU A 238 6.43 -21.51 18.94
CA LEU A 238 7.65 -21.12 18.22
C LEU A 238 8.11 -22.20 17.23
N LEU A 239 8.17 -23.46 17.66
CA LEU A 239 8.54 -24.57 16.79
C LEU A 239 7.67 -24.63 15.51
N ILE A 240 6.35 -24.56 15.65
CA ILE A 240 5.44 -24.61 14.49
C ILE A 240 5.56 -23.34 13.63
N ASN A 241 5.67 -22.14 14.25
CA ASN A 241 5.96 -20.90 13.51
C ASN A 241 7.25 -21.02 12.68
N GLY A 242 8.28 -21.70 13.20
CA GLY A 242 9.56 -21.88 12.50
C GLY A 242 9.49 -22.66 11.18
N PHE A 243 8.43 -23.46 10.99
CA PHE A 243 8.18 -24.18 9.74
C PHE A 243 7.33 -23.40 8.72
N VAL A 244 6.63 -22.33 9.12
CA VAL A 244 5.74 -21.55 8.24
C VAL A 244 6.52 -20.97 7.06
N GLY A 245 7.71 -20.43 7.32
CA GLY A 245 8.57 -19.85 6.28
C GLY A 245 9.15 -20.84 5.26
N PHE A 246 9.00 -22.16 5.49
CA PHE A 246 9.34 -23.20 4.51
C PHE A 246 8.18 -23.56 3.57
N GLN A 247 7.02 -22.91 3.71
CA GLN A 247 5.82 -23.14 2.89
C GLN A 247 5.36 -24.61 2.85
N LEU A 248 5.64 -25.39 3.90
CA LEU A 248 5.13 -26.76 4.05
C LEU A 248 3.59 -26.81 4.09
N TYR A 249 2.97 -25.69 4.48
CA TYR A 249 1.55 -25.41 4.37
C TYR A 249 1.41 -23.97 3.86
N GLU A 250 0.34 -23.71 3.10
CA GLU A 250 -0.03 -22.35 2.68
C GLU A 250 -0.39 -21.51 3.94
N ASP A 251 0.26 -20.38 4.11
CA ASP A 251 0.20 -19.59 5.34
C ASP A 251 -1.10 -18.79 5.45
N GLY A 252 -1.49 -18.43 6.68
CA GLY A 252 -2.74 -17.72 6.93
C GLY A 252 -4.02 -18.50 6.63
N THR A 253 -3.91 -19.71 6.05
CA THR A 253 -5.02 -20.66 5.87
C THR A 253 -5.60 -21.11 7.21
N THR A 254 -6.85 -21.60 7.18
CA THR A 254 -7.46 -22.20 8.36
C THR A 254 -6.67 -23.40 8.85
N LEU A 255 -6.12 -24.22 7.95
CA LEU A 255 -5.34 -25.41 8.31
C LEU A 255 -4.05 -25.07 9.06
N SER A 256 -3.24 -24.13 8.54
CA SER A 256 -2.01 -23.66 9.21
C SER A 256 -2.29 -23.16 10.64
N VAL A 257 -3.26 -22.25 10.77
CA VAL A 257 -3.58 -21.60 12.05
C VAL A 257 -4.20 -22.59 13.05
N TRP A 258 -5.05 -23.52 12.61
CA TRP A 258 -5.63 -24.53 13.51
C TRP A 258 -4.63 -25.62 13.89
N LEU A 259 -3.69 -26.00 13.02
CA LEU A 259 -2.60 -26.92 13.36
C LEU A 259 -1.74 -26.34 14.50
N LEU A 260 -1.28 -25.10 14.36
CA LEU A 260 -0.48 -24.42 15.40
C LEU A 260 -1.25 -24.32 16.73
N ARG A 261 -2.52 -23.92 16.68
CA ARG A 261 -3.38 -23.81 17.88
C ARG A 261 -3.62 -25.15 18.55
N PHE A 262 -3.90 -26.19 17.78
CA PHE A 262 -4.16 -27.53 18.32
C PHE A 262 -2.91 -28.15 18.93
N CYS A 263 -1.75 -28.04 18.27
CA CYS A 263 -0.48 -28.51 18.82
C CYS A 263 -0.11 -27.76 20.12
N SER A 264 -0.21 -26.43 20.13
CA SER A 264 0.09 -25.62 21.31
C SER A 264 -0.90 -25.89 22.47
N LEU A 265 -2.19 -26.04 22.18
CA LEU A 265 -3.20 -26.41 23.19
C LEU A 265 -2.98 -27.83 23.72
N THR A 266 -2.61 -28.78 22.87
CA THR A 266 -2.29 -30.15 23.29
C THR A 266 -1.09 -30.14 24.24
N MET A 267 -0.05 -29.38 23.93
CA MET A 267 1.13 -29.25 24.81
C MET A 267 0.82 -28.49 26.10
N PHE A 268 -0.06 -27.49 26.09
CA PHE A 268 -0.60 -26.87 27.30
C PHE A 268 -1.29 -27.90 28.20
N VAL A 269 -2.22 -28.68 27.64
CA VAL A 269 -3.00 -29.68 28.40
C VAL A 269 -2.11 -30.80 28.92
N VAL A 270 -1.20 -31.35 28.11
CA VAL A 270 -0.31 -32.45 28.51
C VAL A 270 0.69 -31.99 29.57
N SER A 271 1.39 -30.87 29.35
CA SER A 271 2.36 -30.35 30.33
C SER A 271 1.67 -29.89 31.62
N GLY A 272 0.55 -29.16 31.51
CA GLY A 272 -0.25 -28.74 32.65
C GLY A 272 -0.81 -29.92 33.46
N ALA A 273 -1.28 -30.98 32.79
CA ALA A 273 -1.75 -32.19 33.48
C ALA A 273 -0.61 -32.92 34.20
N ILE A 274 0.57 -33.09 33.57
CA ILE A 274 1.74 -33.72 34.21
C ILE A 274 2.18 -32.93 35.44
N ASN A 275 2.25 -31.60 35.34
CA ASN A 275 2.55 -30.72 36.47
C ASN A 275 1.51 -30.86 37.59
N LEU A 276 0.22 -30.74 37.29
CA LEU A 276 -0.85 -30.79 38.28
C LEU A 276 -0.97 -32.16 38.97
N LEU A 277 -0.86 -33.26 38.21
CA LEU A 277 -0.86 -34.62 38.74
C LEU A 277 0.33 -34.83 39.69
N THR A 278 1.52 -34.35 39.30
CA THR A 278 2.71 -34.40 40.16
C THR A 278 2.49 -33.60 41.45
N PHE A 279 2.05 -32.34 41.38
CA PHE A 279 1.82 -31.50 42.58
C PHE A 279 0.78 -32.06 43.55
N LYS A 280 -0.16 -32.88 43.05
CA LYS A 280 -1.24 -33.46 43.85
C LYS A 280 -0.98 -34.91 44.30
N GLY A 281 0.14 -35.52 43.89
CA GLY A 281 0.42 -36.93 44.22
C GLY A 281 -0.53 -37.91 43.50
N TRP A 282 -1.00 -37.55 42.30
CA TRP A 282 -2.06 -38.29 41.58
C TRP A 282 -1.48 -39.15 40.45
N ALA A 283 -2.19 -40.25 40.14
CA ALA A 283 -1.87 -41.16 39.03
C ALA A 283 -0.44 -41.75 39.04
N GLY A 284 0.19 -41.87 40.22
CA GLY A 284 1.54 -42.42 40.37
C GLY A 284 2.68 -41.42 40.16
N LEU A 285 2.36 -40.13 39.97
CA LEU A 285 3.32 -39.03 40.01
C LEU A 285 3.34 -38.43 41.42
N ASP A 286 4.51 -38.04 41.92
CA ASP A 286 4.75 -37.61 43.31
C ASP A 286 5.61 -36.33 43.32
N PRO A 287 5.30 -35.30 44.15
CA PRO A 287 6.13 -34.10 44.32
C PRO A 287 7.61 -34.39 44.66
N LYS A 288 7.88 -35.55 45.28
CA LYS A 288 9.20 -36.05 45.67
C LYS A 288 9.95 -36.70 44.49
N ASN A 289 9.32 -36.91 43.33
CA ASN A 289 9.98 -37.41 42.11
C ASN A 289 9.55 -36.59 40.86
N PRO A 290 10.00 -35.33 40.75
CA PRO A 290 9.55 -34.38 39.72
C PRO A 290 10.16 -34.58 38.32
N VAL A 291 10.76 -35.75 38.02
CA VAL A 291 11.43 -36.04 36.74
C VAL A 291 10.50 -35.79 35.53
N GLY A 292 9.21 -36.12 35.64
CA GLY A 292 8.23 -35.84 34.58
C GLY A 292 8.06 -34.36 34.24
N ILE A 293 8.10 -33.48 35.25
CA ILE A 293 8.09 -32.02 35.07
C ILE A 293 9.39 -31.58 34.40
N PHE A 294 10.54 -32.08 34.87
CA PHE A 294 11.84 -31.72 34.31
C PHE A 294 11.94 -32.04 32.82
N VAL A 295 11.52 -33.24 32.39
CA VAL A 295 11.54 -33.63 30.98
C VAL A 295 10.64 -32.74 30.12
N VAL A 296 9.38 -32.52 30.52
CA VAL A 296 8.39 -31.84 29.67
C VAL A 296 8.55 -30.31 29.68
N THR A 297 8.88 -29.71 30.83
CA THR A 297 9.03 -28.26 30.95
C THR A 297 10.39 -27.78 30.44
N TYR A 298 11.48 -28.53 30.68
CA TYR A 298 12.84 -28.10 30.30
C TYR A 298 13.38 -28.78 29.05
N ILE A 299 13.45 -30.12 29.03
CA ILE A 299 14.17 -30.84 27.95
C ILE A 299 13.42 -30.74 26.61
N VAL A 300 12.11 -31.01 26.61
CA VAL A 300 11.29 -30.91 25.38
C VAL A 300 11.26 -29.47 24.87
N SER A 301 11.09 -28.48 25.75
CA SER A 301 11.15 -27.05 25.41
C SER A 301 12.50 -26.65 24.80
N ALA A 302 13.61 -27.12 25.36
CA ALA A 302 14.95 -26.83 24.82
C ALA A 302 15.16 -27.45 23.42
N ILE A 303 14.67 -28.66 23.18
CA ILE A 303 14.70 -29.31 21.85
C ILE A 303 13.86 -28.50 20.84
N PHE A 304 12.66 -28.05 21.24
CA PHE A 304 11.78 -27.25 20.38
C PHE A 304 12.41 -25.90 20.01
N LEU A 305 13.03 -25.21 20.98
CA LEU A 305 13.76 -23.96 20.74
C LEU A 305 15.01 -24.18 19.86
N PHE A 306 15.74 -25.28 20.03
CA PHE A 306 16.89 -25.61 19.19
C PHE A 306 16.47 -25.84 17.73
N ILE A 307 15.42 -26.63 17.49
CA ILE A 307 14.90 -26.88 16.13
C ILE A 307 14.39 -25.57 15.51
N TYR A 308 13.69 -24.73 16.27
CA TYR A 308 13.26 -23.41 15.82
C TYR A 308 14.46 -22.57 15.35
N VAL A 309 15.49 -22.39 16.19
CA VAL A 309 16.69 -21.61 15.85
C VAL A 309 17.38 -22.15 14.59
N VAL A 310 17.59 -23.47 14.51
CA VAL A 310 18.23 -24.10 13.34
C VAL A 310 17.40 -23.88 12.07
N SER A 311 16.08 -24.01 12.14
CA SER A 311 15.19 -23.78 11.01
C SER A 311 15.23 -22.31 10.53
N GLN A 312 15.30 -21.33 11.45
CA GLN A 312 15.37 -19.91 11.07
C GLN A 312 16.73 -19.57 10.43
N ILE A 313 17.83 -20.13 10.94
CA ILE A 313 19.16 -19.97 10.33
C ILE A 313 19.18 -20.56 8.92
N ILE A 314 18.61 -21.76 8.72
CA ILE A 314 18.52 -22.38 7.39
C ILE A 314 17.71 -21.52 6.43
N LEU A 315 16.58 -20.96 6.85
CA LEU A 315 15.73 -20.09 6.03
C LEU A 315 16.49 -18.83 5.61
N VAL A 316 17.10 -18.11 6.54
CA VAL A 316 17.82 -16.86 6.22
C VAL A 316 19.07 -17.14 5.36
N VAL A 317 19.77 -18.24 5.60
CA VAL A 317 20.99 -18.57 4.84
C VAL A 317 20.68 -19.13 3.45
N GLY A 318 19.59 -19.89 3.30
CA GLY A 318 19.24 -20.60 2.07
C GLY A 318 18.26 -19.86 1.15
N THR A 319 17.43 -18.96 1.69
CA THR A 319 16.33 -18.32 0.95
C THR A 319 16.45 -16.80 0.85
N LEU A 320 17.00 -16.12 1.87
CA LEU A 320 17.07 -14.66 1.89
C LEU A 320 18.42 -14.12 1.36
N GLU A 321 18.32 -13.03 0.58
CA GLU A 321 19.48 -12.26 0.15
C GLU A 321 20.01 -11.37 1.30
N ASP A 322 19.12 -10.72 2.06
CA ASP A 322 19.49 -9.97 3.27
C ASP A 322 19.89 -10.91 4.42
N ARG A 323 20.98 -10.56 5.09
CA ARG A 323 21.56 -11.29 6.24
C ARG A 323 21.37 -10.57 7.57
N TRP A 324 20.79 -9.37 7.58
CA TRP A 324 20.42 -8.66 8.79
C TRP A 324 19.58 -9.50 9.78
N PRO A 325 18.60 -10.34 9.35
CA PRO A 325 17.83 -11.18 10.28
C PRO A 325 18.66 -12.19 11.10
N LEU A 326 19.89 -12.53 10.67
CA LEU A 326 20.81 -13.34 11.49
C LEU A 326 21.26 -12.61 12.75
N GLY A 327 21.31 -11.27 12.71
CA GLY A 327 21.57 -10.43 13.87
C GLY A 327 20.46 -10.55 14.91
N ASP A 328 19.20 -10.41 14.50
CA ASP A 328 18.03 -10.54 15.39
C ASP A 328 17.98 -11.92 16.06
N ILE A 329 18.22 -13.00 15.29
CA ILE A 329 18.35 -14.38 15.84
C ILE A 329 19.48 -14.45 16.87
N SER A 330 20.65 -13.90 16.56
CA SER A 330 21.82 -13.96 17.44
C SER A 330 21.60 -13.20 18.76
N PHE A 331 21.00 -12.02 18.71
CA PHE A 331 20.63 -11.26 19.90
C PHE A 331 19.54 -11.97 20.72
N GLY A 332 18.54 -12.57 20.07
CA GLY A 332 17.50 -13.35 20.75
C GLY A 332 18.08 -14.54 21.55
N ILE A 333 19.00 -15.29 20.94
CA ILE A 333 19.73 -16.38 21.62
C ILE A 333 20.57 -15.84 22.77
N PHE A 334 21.32 -14.75 22.55
CA PHE A 334 22.17 -14.14 23.57
C PHE A 334 21.37 -13.74 24.82
N PHE A 335 20.28 -12.97 24.64
CA PHE A 335 19.43 -12.55 25.76
C PHE A 335 18.77 -13.74 26.47
N PHE A 336 18.26 -14.72 25.73
CA PHE A 336 17.66 -15.90 26.35
C PHE A 336 18.68 -16.69 27.20
N VAL A 337 19.85 -17.00 26.64
CA VAL A 337 20.90 -17.79 27.32
C VAL A 337 21.43 -17.05 28.54
N ILE A 338 21.74 -15.75 28.43
CA ILE A 338 22.26 -14.99 29.59
C ILE A 338 21.20 -14.85 30.69
N GLY A 339 19.92 -14.72 30.33
CA GLY A 339 18.80 -14.75 31.28
C GLY A 339 18.73 -16.07 32.05
N GLN A 340 18.85 -17.23 31.38
CA GLN A 340 18.86 -18.53 32.06
C GLN A 340 20.10 -18.69 32.96
N VAL A 341 21.27 -18.21 32.52
CA VAL A 341 22.51 -18.26 33.32
C VAL A 341 22.38 -17.39 34.57
N ILE A 342 21.85 -16.17 34.45
CA ILE A 342 21.60 -15.30 35.60
C ILE A 342 20.66 -15.97 36.60
N LEU A 343 19.53 -16.54 36.13
CA LEU A 343 18.54 -17.20 36.97
C LEU A 343 19.11 -18.42 37.72
N TYR A 344 19.70 -19.38 36.99
CA TYR A 344 20.07 -20.67 37.58
C TYR A 344 21.47 -20.71 38.21
N VAL A 345 22.36 -19.78 37.85
CA VAL A 345 23.75 -19.78 38.35
C VAL A 345 23.99 -18.70 39.40
N PHE A 346 23.48 -17.48 39.19
CA PHE A 346 23.89 -16.27 39.93
C PHE A 346 22.79 -15.60 40.78
N SER A 347 21.55 -16.09 40.76
CA SER A 347 20.40 -15.48 41.43
C SER A 347 20.63 -15.22 42.94
N ASP A 348 21.18 -16.20 43.66
CA ASP A 348 21.54 -16.09 45.08
C ASP A 348 22.58 -14.99 45.33
N THR A 349 23.64 -14.99 44.52
CA THR A 349 24.77 -14.06 44.58
C THR A 349 24.34 -12.62 44.28
N ILE A 350 23.42 -12.44 43.33
CA ILE A 350 22.82 -11.13 43.01
C ILE A 350 21.96 -10.66 44.18
N CYS A 351 21.08 -11.52 44.69
CA CYS A 351 20.14 -11.21 45.76
C CYS A 351 20.84 -10.79 47.06
N ASP A 352 21.88 -11.51 47.49
CA ASP A 352 22.72 -11.11 48.62
C ASP A 352 23.47 -9.80 48.33
N GLY A 353 24.05 -9.68 47.12
CA GLY A 353 24.83 -8.53 46.68
C GLY A 353 24.05 -7.21 46.65
N VAL A 354 22.73 -7.27 46.42
CA VAL A 354 21.81 -6.11 46.43
C VAL A 354 20.91 -6.07 47.67
N GLN A 355 21.28 -6.76 48.77
CA GLN A 355 20.57 -6.71 50.06
C GLN A 355 19.07 -7.08 49.97
N HIS A 356 18.73 -8.13 49.22
CA HIS A 356 17.35 -8.62 48.99
C HIS A 356 16.41 -7.61 48.29
N TYR A 357 16.93 -6.61 47.56
CA TYR A 357 16.07 -5.68 46.79
C TYR A 357 15.68 -6.20 45.40
N LEU A 358 16.51 -7.03 44.76
CA LEU A 358 16.27 -7.70 43.48
C LEU A 358 16.84 -9.11 43.55
N ASP A 359 16.38 -10.02 42.70
CA ASP A 359 16.86 -11.39 42.61
C ASP A 359 17.24 -11.75 41.14
N GLY A 360 17.53 -13.02 40.86
CA GLY A 360 17.77 -13.48 39.49
C GLY A 360 16.51 -13.51 38.60
N LEU A 361 15.31 -13.68 39.18
CA LEU A 361 14.05 -13.71 38.44
C LEU A 361 13.75 -12.37 37.77
N PHE A 362 13.97 -11.25 38.46
CA PHE A 362 13.86 -9.90 37.87
C PHE A 362 14.68 -9.74 36.58
N PHE A 363 15.97 -10.10 36.62
CA PHE A 363 16.86 -10.00 35.45
C PHE A 363 16.52 -11.03 34.37
N ALA A 364 16.06 -12.23 34.75
CA ALA A 364 15.60 -13.24 33.81
C ALA A 364 14.34 -12.77 33.07
N THR A 365 13.39 -12.12 33.74
CA THR A 365 12.18 -11.54 33.12
C THR A 365 12.51 -10.42 32.13
N ILE A 366 13.48 -9.54 32.46
CA ILE A 366 14.03 -8.56 31.51
C ILE A 366 14.60 -9.26 30.26
N CYS A 367 15.46 -10.26 30.46
CA CYS A 367 16.13 -10.98 29.38
C CYS A 367 15.14 -11.78 28.50
N ASN A 368 14.11 -12.38 29.10
CA ASN A 368 13.03 -13.05 28.39
C ASN A 368 12.20 -12.07 27.55
N LEU A 369 11.87 -10.89 28.08
CA LEU A 369 11.19 -9.84 27.32
C LEU A 369 12.03 -9.39 26.11
N LEU A 370 13.33 -9.16 26.31
CA LEU A 370 14.24 -8.80 25.21
C LEU A 370 14.34 -9.92 24.16
N ALA A 371 14.42 -11.18 24.56
CA ALA A 371 14.41 -12.32 23.64
C ALA A 371 13.10 -12.39 22.83
N VAL A 372 11.94 -12.18 23.45
CA VAL A 372 10.63 -12.11 22.75
C VAL A 372 10.55 -10.89 21.81
N MET A 373 11.13 -9.75 22.18
CA MET A 373 11.26 -8.59 21.29
C MET A 373 12.18 -8.87 20.09
N MET A 374 13.22 -9.71 20.24
CA MET A 374 14.04 -10.16 19.12
C MET A 374 13.31 -11.15 18.21
N VAL A 375 12.42 -12.02 18.74
CA VAL A 375 11.51 -12.83 17.91
C VAL A 375 10.55 -11.94 17.11
N TYR A 376 9.99 -10.89 17.72
CA TYR A 376 9.23 -9.86 17.00
C TYR A 376 10.08 -9.18 15.92
N LYS A 377 11.31 -8.75 16.24
CA LYS A 377 12.19 -8.03 15.31
C LYS A 377 12.64 -8.89 14.13
N TYR A 378 12.94 -10.16 14.37
CA TYR A 378 13.20 -11.13 13.33
C TYR A 378 12.01 -11.26 12.37
N TRP A 379 10.78 -11.49 12.88
CA TRP A 379 9.58 -11.55 12.05
C TRP A 379 9.32 -10.24 11.30
N ASP A 380 9.50 -9.09 11.97
CA ASP A 380 9.38 -7.75 11.40
C ASP A 380 10.38 -7.53 10.25
N SER A 381 11.63 -8.01 10.40
CA SER A 381 12.70 -7.88 9.41
C SER A 381 12.50 -8.77 8.19
N ILE A 382 12.02 -10.01 8.34
CA ILE A 382 11.70 -10.89 7.20
C ILE A 382 10.37 -10.52 6.52
N THR A 383 9.53 -9.69 7.16
CA THR A 383 8.30 -9.10 6.59
C THR A 383 8.44 -7.60 6.34
N ARG A 384 9.65 -7.14 5.97
CA ARG A 384 9.92 -5.72 5.68
C ARG A 384 9.29 -5.26 4.37
N GLU A 385 9.32 -6.07 3.32
CA GLU A 385 8.74 -5.74 2.01
C GLU A 385 7.21 -5.61 2.10
N ASP A 386 6.56 -6.31 3.04
CA ASP A 386 5.14 -6.14 3.39
C ASP A 386 4.80 -4.79 4.06
N LEU A 387 5.79 -3.98 4.47
CA LEU A 387 5.52 -2.63 4.95
C LEU A 387 5.11 -1.69 3.81
N GLU A 388 5.62 -1.89 2.60
CA GLU A 388 5.24 -1.12 1.40
C GLU A 388 3.76 -1.35 1.01
N PHE A 389 3.17 -2.45 1.50
CA PHE A 389 1.76 -2.82 1.34
C PHE A 389 0.93 -2.64 2.63
N SER A 390 1.52 -2.09 3.70
CA SER A 390 0.82 -1.83 4.96
C SER A 390 0.21 -0.43 4.99
N VAL A 391 -1.12 -0.35 5.07
CA VAL A 391 -1.86 0.92 5.08
C VAL A 391 -1.62 1.64 6.42
N GLY A 392 -0.66 2.56 6.44
CA GLY A 392 -0.15 3.22 7.63
C GLY A 392 -1.09 4.27 8.23
N VAL A 393 -1.70 3.95 9.37
CA VAL A 393 -2.32 4.94 10.28
C VAL A 393 -1.23 5.78 10.96
N LYS A 394 -1.44 7.10 11.05
CA LYS A 394 -0.53 8.14 11.60
C LYS A 394 0.41 7.68 12.72
N GLN A 395 1.72 7.85 12.52
CA GLN A 395 2.69 7.97 13.62
C GLN A 395 2.76 9.43 14.11
N HIS A 396 2.82 9.63 15.44
CA HIS A 396 2.96 10.95 16.07
C HIS A 396 4.44 11.27 16.32
N ASN A 397 4.93 12.38 15.78
CA ASN A 397 6.15 13.04 16.26
C ASN A 397 5.81 13.99 17.42
N TRP A 398 6.81 14.27 18.26
CA TRP A 398 6.67 14.99 19.53
C TRP A 398 7.34 16.37 19.44
N GLU A 399 6.61 17.43 19.76
CA GLU A 399 7.13 18.81 19.76
C GLU A 399 7.82 19.18 21.09
N ILE A 400 8.85 20.03 21.01
CA ILE A 400 9.32 20.83 22.15
C ILE A 400 8.90 22.28 21.92
N LYS A 401 8.33 22.90 22.95
CA LYS A 401 7.82 24.29 22.95
C LYS A 401 8.94 25.32 23.13
N GLU A 402 8.72 26.50 22.53
CA GLU A 402 8.92 27.90 23.03
C GLU A 402 9.22 28.82 21.82
N GLN A 403 8.84 30.09 21.73
CA GLN A 403 7.91 30.96 22.49
C GLN A 403 7.51 32.12 21.54
N TYR A 404 6.25 32.55 21.48
CA TYR A 404 5.83 33.73 20.67
C TYR A 404 6.32 35.05 21.29
N PRO A 405 6.51 36.08 20.46
CA PRO A 405 5.56 37.21 20.49
C PRO A 405 4.78 37.40 19.17
N GLU A 406 3.60 38.02 19.28
CA GLU A 406 2.69 38.31 18.17
C GLU A 406 3.11 39.58 17.39
N ASP A 407 2.73 39.67 16.11
CA ASP A 407 1.91 40.81 15.65
C ASP A 407 1.20 40.55 14.30
N ASP A 408 0.01 41.13 14.19
CA ASP A 408 -1.06 40.94 13.19
C ASP A 408 -0.69 40.85 11.68
N LYS A 409 -1.30 39.87 10.99
CA LYS A 409 -2.03 40.12 9.71
C LYS A 409 -3.01 39.01 9.31
N ARG A 410 -4.27 39.39 9.11
CA ARG A 410 -5.39 38.50 8.74
C ARG A 410 -5.32 38.03 7.29
N GLY A 411 -5.37 36.72 7.09
CA GLY A 411 -5.59 36.02 5.81
C GLY A 411 -6.18 34.63 6.06
N THR A 412 -6.98 34.10 5.15
CA THR A 412 -7.74 32.85 5.36
C THR A 412 -6.83 31.64 5.63
N MET A 413 -7.15 30.92 6.70
CA MET A 413 -6.30 29.93 7.37
C MET A 413 -6.07 28.65 6.54
N TYR A 414 -4.90 28.56 5.89
CA TYR A 414 -4.16 27.29 5.76
C TYR A 414 -3.18 27.24 6.94
N GLN A 415 -3.06 26.08 7.58
CA GLN A 415 -2.15 25.87 8.70
C GLN A 415 -1.17 24.74 8.35
N ASP A 416 -0.17 25.10 7.54
CA ASP A 416 1.04 24.29 7.40
C ASP A 416 1.91 24.46 8.66
N SER A 417 2.65 23.39 9.00
CA SER A 417 3.67 23.40 10.05
C SER A 417 4.96 22.79 9.49
N ASP A 418 6.01 23.60 9.40
CA ASP A 418 7.33 23.16 8.93
C ASP A 418 7.94 22.08 9.82
N TYR A 419 8.63 21.11 9.23
CA TYR A 419 10.07 20.97 9.50
C TYR A 419 10.77 20.12 8.43
N THR A 420 11.88 20.63 7.90
CA THR A 420 12.86 19.83 7.14
C THR A 420 13.71 19.02 8.11
N PRO A 421 14.28 17.89 7.66
CA PRO A 421 15.70 17.74 7.94
C PRO A 421 16.51 17.29 6.72
N SER A 422 17.69 17.88 6.60
CA SER A 422 18.77 17.38 5.77
C SER A 422 19.36 16.10 6.36
N LEU A 423 19.85 15.22 5.50
CA LEU A 423 21.07 14.47 5.80
C LEU A 423 21.80 14.13 4.50
N ASN A 424 23.12 14.18 4.57
CA ASN A 424 24.01 14.16 3.42
C ASN A 424 24.98 12.96 3.52
N THR A 425 25.65 12.66 2.41
CA THR A 425 26.87 11.84 2.29
C THR A 425 26.82 10.32 2.56
N ASN A 426 26.77 9.58 1.45
CA ASN A 426 27.86 8.74 0.91
C ASN A 426 28.50 7.62 1.77
N SER A 427 28.43 6.38 1.25
CA SER A 427 29.55 5.74 0.50
C SER A 427 29.07 4.38 -0.07
N ARG A 428 28.94 4.22 -1.39
CA ARG A 428 29.98 3.90 -2.41
C ARG A 428 30.49 2.44 -2.40
N ILE A 429 30.04 1.66 -3.41
CA ILE A 429 30.83 1.20 -4.60
C ILE A 429 32.03 0.26 -4.28
N ASP A 430 32.25 -0.90 -4.90
CA ASP A 430 32.20 -1.19 -6.36
C ASP A 430 31.93 -2.68 -6.74
N ALA A 431 31.99 -2.96 -8.05
CA ALA A 431 31.36 -4.08 -8.74
C ALA A 431 32.17 -5.39 -8.97
N LYS A 432 31.40 -6.41 -9.34
CA LYS A 432 31.72 -7.66 -10.07
C LYS A 432 33.03 -7.68 -10.90
N HIS A 433 33.73 -8.82 -10.87
CA HIS A 433 33.79 -9.69 -12.06
C HIS A 433 34.36 -11.11 -11.86
N PHE A 434 33.92 -11.98 -12.78
CA PHE A 434 34.51 -13.22 -13.31
C PHE A 434 34.39 -14.56 -12.56
N MET A 435 34.13 -15.59 -13.37
CA MET A 435 33.88 -17.00 -13.02
C MET A 435 35.16 -17.86 -13.12
N ASP A 436 34.98 -19.13 -12.73
CA ASP A 436 35.56 -20.35 -13.30
C ASP A 436 36.51 -21.21 -12.43
N VAL A 437 36.04 -22.46 -12.23
CA VAL A 437 36.77 -23.73 -12.46
C VAL A 437 37.92 -24.13 -11.49
N VAL A 438 37.58 -25.07 -10.60
CA VAL A 438 38.28 -26.36 -10.34
C VAL A 438 39.77 -26.37 -9.94
N TYR A 439 39.99 -26.69 -8.65
CA TYR A 439 41.07 -27.53 -8.07
C TYR A 439 42.58 -27.13 -8.14
N PHE A 440 43.27 -27.65 -7.11
CA PHE A 440 44.69 -28.09 -7.05
C PHE A 440 45.81 -27.14 -6.59
N ARG A 441 46.50 -27.55 -5.51
CA ARG A 441 47.90 -27.28 -5.05
C ARG A 441 48.34 -25.79 -4.92
N VAL A 442 48.84 -25.29 -3.79
CA VAL A 442 49.83 -25.83 -2.83
C VAL A 442 51.09 -26.41 -3.50
N LEU A 443 52.13 -25.57 -3.71
CA LEU A 443 53.54 -25.81 -3.32
C LEU A 443 54.47 -24.77 -3.96
N SER A 444 55.46 -24.28 -3.18
CA SER A 444 56.69 -23.57 -3.60
C SER A 444 56.58 -22.28 -4.45
N GLY A 445 57.38 -21.23 -4.27
CA GLY A 445 58.50 -21.01 -3.34
C GLY A 445 59.71 -20.38 -4.04
N GLY A 446 60.06 -19.12 -3.69
CA GLY A 446 61.17 -18.35 -4.28
C GLY A 446 60.66 -17.09 -4.99
N ARG A 447 60.80 -15.83 -4.54
CA ARG A 447 61.83 -15.05 -3.80
C ARG A 447 62.78 -14.28 -4.75
N TRP A 448 63.14 -13.04 -4.35
CA TRP A 448 64.13 -12.09 -4.92
C TRP A 448 63.61 -11.18 -6.06
N GLU A 449 63.89 -9.86 -6.14
CA GLU A 449 64.34 -8.86 -5.13
C GLU A 449 64.31 -7.40 -5.68
N ARG A 450 64.51 -6.42 -4.79
CA ARG A 450 65.24 -5.13 -4.97
C ARG A 450 64.59 -3.87 -5.61
N LYS A 451 64.28 -2.93 -4.70
CA LYS A 451 64.75 -1.51 -4.60
C LYS A 451 64.58 -0.52 -5.78
N ARG A 452 63.91 0.60 -5.49
CA ARG A 452 64.49 1.97 -5.24
C ARG A 452 63.37 2.89 -4.73
N GLN A 453 63.36 3.37 -3.48
CA GLN A 453 64.06 4.57 -2.98
C GLN A 453 63.93 5.85 -3.84
N ARG A 454 63.10 6.80 -3.36
CA ARG A 454 63.49 8.20 -3.08
C ARG A 454 62.45 8.89 -2.17
N GLN A 455 62.91 9.89 -1.42
CA GLN A 455 62.16 10.72 -0.47
C GLN A 455 62.79 12.16 -0.53
N PRO A 456 62.31 13.18 0.20
CA PRO A 456 61.47 14.25 -0.35
C PRO A 456 62.16 15.64 -0.38
N ALA A 457 61.45 16.67 -0.87
CA ALA A 457 61.72 18.08 -0.58
C ALA A 457 60.42 18.92 -0.68
N ASP A 458 60.31 19.95 0.16
CA ASP A 458 59.15 20.86 0.29
C ASP A 458 59.00 21.89 -0.86
N GLY A 459 57.82 22.51 -0.97
CA GLY A 459 57.69 23.82 -1.64
C GLY A 459 56.32 24.20 -2.20
N ASN A 460 55.55 24.98 -1.43
CA ASN A 460 54.47 25.92 -1.83
C ASN A 460 53.76 25.75 -3.21
N ALA A 461 52.47 25.39 -3.15
CA ALA A 461 51.44 25.86 -4.08
C ALA A 461 50.08 26.00 -3.34
N PRO A 462 49.25 27.01 -3.64
CA PRO A 462 48.00 27.27 -2.91
C PRO A 462 46.90 26.23 -3.23
N PRO A 463 45.90 26.06 -2.35
CA PRO A 463 44.86 25.06 -2.52
C PRO A 463 44.04 25.30 -3.80
N ALA A 464 43.88 24.25 -4.61
CA ALA A 464 43.05 24.28 -5.81
C ALA A 464 41.60 24.57 -5.42
N ARG A 465 41.05 25.68 -5.94
CA ARG A 465 39.62 26.02 -5.80
C ARG A 465 38.76 24.86 -6.27
N SER A 466 37.81 24.45 -5.44
CA SER A 466 36.65 23.70 -5.88
C SER A 466 35.88 24.54 -6.91
N THR A 467 36.01 24.20 -8.20
CA THR A 467 35.09 24.70 -9.23
C THR A 467 33.74 24.02 -9.05
N HIS A 468 32.97 24.49 -8.07
CA HIS A 468 31.55 24.62 -8.32
C HIS A 468 31.41 25.41 -9.62
N LEU A 469 30.77 24.80 -10.62
CA LEU A 469 30.21 25.54 -11.73
C LEU A 469 29.09 26.40 -11.17
N LEU A 470 29.45 27.60 -10.71
CA LEU A 470 28.52 28.69 -10.60
C LEU A 470 27.91 28.85 -11.99
N ALA A 471 26.60 28.63 -12.10
CA ALA A 471 25.88 28.96 -13.31
C ALA A 471 26.11 30.45 -13.62
N ASP A 472 26.38 30.76 -14.89
CA ASP A 472 26.43 32.15 -15.34
C ASP A 472 25.08 32.82 -15.02
N PRO A 473 25.02 33.92 -14.25
CA PRO A 473 23.76 34.58 -13.85
C PRO A 473 22.91 35.18 -14.99
N LYS A 474 23.11 34.74 -16.23
CA LYS A 474 22.50 35.25 -17.46
C LYS A 474 21.94 34.19 -18.41
N THR A 475 22.13 32.89 -18.15
CA THR A 475 21.56 31.84 -19.00
C THR A 475 20.28 31.27 -18.39
N MET A 476 19.12 31.65 -18.93
CA MET A 476 17.82 31.08 -18.55
C MET A 476 17.83 29.54 -18.74
N PRO A 477 17.33 28.75 -17.77
CA PRO A 477 17.20 27.30 -17.91
C PRO A 477 16.36 26.92 -19.14
N LYS A 478 16.83 25.94 -19.90
CA LYS A 478 16.21 25.48 -21.16
C LYS A 478 15.66 24.07 -21.05
N THR A 479 14.51 23.83 -21.66
CA THR A 479 13.87 22.51 -21.69
C THR A 479 13.10 22.29 -22.99
N ASP A 480 13.05 21.06 -23.53
CA ASP A 480 12.28 20.80 -24.76
C ASP A 480 10.77 20.94 -24.48
N VAL A 481 10.32 20.42 -23.33
CA VAL A 481 8.92 20.51 -22.89
C VAL A 481 8.82 20.96 -21.43
N LEU A 482 8.13 22.08 -21.19
CA LEU A 482 7.75 22.50 -19.85
C LEU A 482 6.29 22.09 -19.57
N ILE A 483 6.04 21.47 -18.43
CA ILE A 483 4.71 21.07 -17.98
C ILE A 483 4.35 21.91 -16.75
N ALA A 484 3.30 22.74 -16.85
CA ALA A 484 2.82 23.55 -15.73
C ALA A 484 1.75 22.75 -14.96
N GLY A 485 2.14 22.12 -13.84
CA GLY A 485 1.26 21.39 -12.93
C GLY A 485 1.37 19.87 -13.00
N SER A 486 1.62 19.23 -11.85
CA SER A 486 1.62 17.77 -11.63
C SER A 486 0.21 17.25 -11.31
N GLY A 487 -0.78 17.72 -12.07
CA GLY A 487 -2.11 17.09 -12.12
C GLY A 487 -2.06 15.78 -12.92
N SER A 488 -3.16 15.03 -12.93
CA SER A 488 -3.25 13.76 -13.65
C SER A 488 -2.96 13.89 -15.15
N ALA A 489 -3.32 15.03 -15.77
CA ALA A 489 -2.94 15.35 -17.16
C ALA A 489 -1.41 15.50 -17.35
N GLY A 490 -0.77 16.29 -16.48
CA GLY A 490 0.67 16.57 -16.57
C GLY A 490 1.53 15.32 -16.31
N ILE A 491 1.17 14.51 -15.32
CA ILE A 491 1.86 13.25 -15.00
C ILE A 491 1.79 12.27 -16.18
N PHE A 492 0.66 12.18 -16.88
CA PHE A 492 0.50 11.30 -18.04
C PHE A 492 1.30 11.78 -19.25
N ALA A 493 1.32 13.10 -19.52
CA ALA A 493 2.19 13.67 -20.54
C ALA A 493 3.68 13.44 -20.22
N ALA A 494 4.08 13.68 -18.96
CA ALA A 494 5.45 13.44 -18.48
C ALA A 494 5.87 11.97 -18.61
N THR A 495 4.98 11.02 -18.28
CA THR A 495 5.25 9.58 -18.41
C THR A 495 5.45 9.16 -19.87
N TRP A 496 4.68 9.73 -20.79
CA TRP A 496 4.93 9.55 -22.22
C TRP A 496 6.28 10.11 -22.66
N LEU A 497 6.63 11.34 -22.26
CA LEU A 497 7.93 11.94 -22.58
C LEU A 497 9.10 11.13 -22.00
N ALA A 498 8.95 10.60 -20.78
CA ALA A 498 9.88 9.64 -20.20
C ALA A 498 10.00 8.38 -21.08
N THR A 499 8.88 7.80 -21.52
CA THR A 499 8.84 6.61 -22.40
C THR A 499 9.60 6.83 -23.70
N TYR A 500 9.43 7.99 -24.36
CA TYR A 500 10.14 8.36 -25.59
C TYR A 500 11.60 8.81 -25.37
N GLY A 501 12.07 8.94 -24.12
CA GLY A 501 13.43 9.40 -23.80
C GLY A 501 13.61 10.93 -23.82
N ILE A 502 12.52 11.69 -23.97
CA ILE A 502 12.54 13.16 -24.12
C ILE A 502 12.77 13.84 -22.76
N PRO A 503 13.66 14.84 -22.65
CA PRO A 503 13.79 15.69 -21.47
C PRO A 503 12.56 16.59 -21.27
N PHE A 504 12.11 16.73 -20.03
CA PHE A 504 11.02 17.64 -19.68
C PHE A 504 11.29 18.30 -18.32
N THR A 505 10.58 19.39 -18.04
CA THR A 505 10.58 20.07 -16.75
C THR A 505 9.14 20.34 -16.33
N MET A 506 8.67 19.68 -15.27
CA MET A 506 7.34 19.86 -14.71
C MET A 506 7.41 20.78 -13.49
N LEU A 507 6.86 21.99 -13.59
CA LEU A 507 6.77 22.94 -12.49
C LEU A 507 5.47 22.70 -11.70
N GLU A 508 5.58 22.50 -10.39
CA GLU A 508 4.44 22.30 -9.50
C GLU A 508 4.51 23.27 -8.31
N ARG A 509 3.41 23.98 -8.04
CA ARG A 509 3.31 24.94 -6.93
C ARG A 509 3.25 24.29 -5.55
N ARG A 510 2.73 23.06 -5.45
CA ARG A 510 2.72 22.28 -4.20
C ARG A 510 4.16 21.93 -3.79
N PRO A 511 4.46 21.82 -2.48
CA PRO A 511 5.79 21.44 -2.00
C PRO A 511 6.15 19.97 -2.27
N GLY A 512 5.17 19.14 -2.65
CA GLY A 512 5.37 17.72 -2.95
C GLY A 512 4.22 17.13 -3.78
N PRO A 513 4.18 15.79 -3.95
CA PRO A 513 3.12 15.10 -4.67
C PRO A 513 1.73 15.31 -4.04
N LEU A 514 0.67 14.90 -4.76
CA LEU A 514 -0.69 14.97 -4.23
C LEU A 514 -0.89 13.96 -3.10
N GLU A 515 -1.29 14.41 -1.92
CA GLU A 515 -1.61 13.52 -0.78
C GLU A 515 -3.11 13.20 -0.68
N ILE A 516 -3.98 14.21 -0.84
CA ILE A 516 -5.44 14.08 -0.77
C ILE A 516 -6.06 14.55 -2.09
N GLY A 517 -6.69 13.62 -2.80
CA GLY A 517 -7.34 13.85 -4.09
C GLY A 517 -8.75 14.39 -4.00
N GLN A 518 -9.11 15.27 -4.93
CA GLN A 518 -10.48 15.77 -5.09
C GLN A 518 -11.35 14.80 -5.92
N ALA A 519 -10.73 14.04 -6.83
CA ALA A 519 -11.39 12.99 -7.59
C ALA A 519 -11.09 11.59 -7.04
N ASP A 520 -11.98 10.64 -7.35
CA ASP A 520 -11.92 9.26 -6.87
C ASP A 520 -12.50 8.24 -7.89
N GLY A 521 -13.52 8.60 -8.67
CA GLY A 521 -14.07 7.72 -9.71
C GLY A 521 -13.09 7.44 -10.85
N VAL A 522 -12.83 6.16 -11.13
CA VAL A 522 -11.90 5.66 -12.16
C VAL A 522 -12.67 4.87 -13.21
N GLN A 523 -12.99 5.54 -14.31
CA GLN A 523 -13.82 4.95 -15.36
C GLN A 523 -13.10 3.82 -16.10
N VAL A 524 -13.89 2.93 -16.68
CA VAL A 524 -13.41 1.71 -17.36
C VAL A 524 -12.28 2.01 -18.35
N ARG A 525 -12.43 3.03 -19.21
CA ARG A 525 -11.37 3.41 -20.16
C ARG A 525 -10.07 3.86 -19.47
N THR A 526 -10.16 4.48 -18.31
CA THR A 526 -8.98 4.83 -17.50
C THR A 526 -8.30 3.57 -16.97
N VAL A 527 -9.04 2.58 -16.49
CA VAL A 527 -8.45 1.31 -16.04
C VAL A 527 -7.75 0.57 -17.21
N GLU A 528 -8.33 0.58 -18.42
CA GLU A 528 -7.67 0.08 -19.64
C GLU A 528 -6.34 0.82 -19.94
N ILE A 529 -6.28 2.12 -19.68
CA ILE A 529 -5.04 2.90 -19.83
C ILE A 529 -4.02 2.51 -18.75
N TYR A 530 -4.41 2.30 -17.49
CA TYR A 530 -3.48 1.78 -16.47
C TYR A 530 -3.01 0.35 -16.80
N GLU A 531 -3.87 -0.51 -17.37
CA GLU A 531 -3.47 -1.82 -17.89
C GLU A 531 -2.42 -1.71 -19.00
N SER A 532 -2.57 -0.75 -19.92
CA SER A 532 -1.60 -0.52 -21.00
C SER A 532 -0.20 -0.15 -20.51
N PHE A 533 -0.09 0.47 -19.32
CA PHE A 533 1.18 0.73 -18.62
C PHE A 533 1.62 -0.42 -17.70
N GLY A 534 0.77 -1.42 -17.46
CA GLY A 534 1.04 -2.56 -16.58
C GLY A 534 0.75 -2.30 -15.11
N LEU A 535 -0.20 -1.42 -14.80
CA LEU A 535 -0.55 -0.97 -13.44
C LEU A 535 -1.97 -1.37 -13.00
N SER A 536 -2.74 -2.06 -13.85
CA SER A 536 -4.13 -2.41 -13.54
C SER A 536 -4.27 -3.37 -12.37
N GLU A 537 -3.34 -4.31 -12.18
CA GLU A 537 -3.40 -5.27 -11.07
C GLU A 537 -3.32 -4.58 -9.70
N ASP A 538 -2.38 -3.64 -9.51
CA ASP A 538 -2.23 -2.89 -8.27
C ASP A 538 -3.40 -1.91 -8.06
N LEU A 539 -3.80 -1.20 -9.12
CA LEU A 539 -4.98 -0.32 -9.10
C LEU A 539 -6.24 -1.09 -8.67
N LEU A 540 -6.52 -2.25 -9.28
CA LEU A 540 -7.69 -3.07 -8.95
C LEU A 540 -7.59 -3.75 -7.58
N ARG A 541 -6.37 -3.97 -7.04
CA ARG A 541 -6.17 -4.51 -5.70
C ARG A 541 -6.49 -3.48 -4.61
N GLU A 542 -6.14 -2.21 -4.84
CA GLU A 542 -6.38 -1.10 -3.90
C GLU A 542 -7.80 -0.51 -4.01
N ALA A 543 -8.36 -0.43 -5.21
CA ALA A 543 -9.60 0.29 -5.48
C ALA A 543 -10.88 -0.43 -5.00
N TYR A 544 -11.94 0.34 -4.76
CA TYR A 544 -13.28 -0.20 -4.54
C TYR A 544 -14.01 -0.49 -5.85
N HIS A 545 -14.52 -1.71 -6.04
CA HIS A 545 -15.15 -2.15 -7.29
C HIS A 545 -16.64 -1.78 -7.33
N ILE A 546 -17.07 -1.04 -8.36
CA ILE A 546 -18.47 -0.66 -8.55
C ILE A 546 -19.14 -1.65 -9.50
N LEU A 547 -19.91 -2.57 -8.93
CA LEU A 547 -20.62 -3.61 -9.70
C LEU A 547 -22.12 -3.31 -9.88
N GLU A 548 -22.75 -2.66 -8.89
CA GLU A 548 -24.19 -2.37 -8.85
C GLU A 548 -24.44 -0.90 -8.49
N VAL A 549 -25.47 -0.29 -9.09
CA VAL A 549 -26.03 1.01 -8.68
C VAL A 549 -27.44 0.81 -8.12
N CYS A 550 -27.73 1.40 -6.96
CA CYS A 550 -29.05 1.40 -6.33
C CYS A 550 -29.71 2.77 -6.43
N PHE A 551 -30.98 2.80 -6.82
CA PHE A 551 -31.77 4.02 -6.90
C PHE A 551 -32.77 4.04 -5.75
N TRP A 552 -32.70 5.10 -4.94
CA TRP A 552 -33.54 5.32 -3.77
C TRP A 552 -34.41 6.55 -3.99
N GLY A 553 -35.68 6.44 -3.63
CA GLY A 553 -36.67 7.50 -3.77
C GLY A 553 -37.61 7.56 -2.56
N VAL A 554 -38.51 8.53 -2.56
CA VAL A 554 -39.53 8.70 -1.52
C VAL A 554 -40.47 7.47 -1.48
N ASP A 555 -40.82 7.05 -0.28
CA ASP A 555 -41.85 6.05 -0.03
C ASP A 555 -43.23 6.70 0.12
N GLU A 556 -44.05 6.56 -0.93
CA GLU A 556 -45.44 7.02 -0.93
C GLU A 556 -46.37 5.89 -0.47
N GLU A 557 -46.82 5.93 0.78
CA GLU A 557 -47.85 5.03 1.28
C GLU A 557 -49.26 5.46 0.82
N PRO A 558 -50.16 4.51 0.48
CA PRO A 558 -51.56 4.81 0.22
C PRO A 558 -52.21 5.50 1.43
N GLY A 559 -52.72 6.72 1.23
CA GLY A 559 -53.34 7.53 2.29
C GLY A 559 -52.51 8.71 2.80
N GLY A 560 -51.38 9.03 2.16
CA GLY A 560 -50.66 10.30 2.40
C GLY A 560 -49.88 10.36 3.71
N LYS A 561 -49.67 9.22 4.37
CA LYS A 561 -48.72 9.12 5.49
C LYS A 561 -47.29 9.26 4.98
N GLN A 562 -46.47 9.94 5.78
CA GLN A 562 -45.16 10.41 5.37
C GLN A 562 -44.11 9.31 5.55
N GLY A 563 -43.93 8.47 4.53
CA GLY A 563 -42.81 7.56 4.42
C GLY A 563 -41.48 8.31 4.21
N GLY A 564 -40.37 7.65 4.58
CA GLY A 564 -39.00 8.14 4.31
C GLY A 564 -38.50 7.69 2.94
N ILE A 565 -37.26 7.23 2.86
CA ILE A 565 -36.69 6.69 1.60
C ILE A 565 -36.81 5.16 1.49
N LYS A 566 -37.10 4.66 0.28
CA LYS A 566 -37.05 3.23 -0.10
C LYS A 566 -36.25 3.00 -1.38
N ARG A 567 -35.65 1.81 -1.51
CA ARG A 567 -35.00 1.38 -2.76
C ARG A 567 -36.08 1.17 -3.83
N LYS A 568 -36.02 1.94 -4.91
CA LYS A 568 -36.92 1.84 -6.07
C LYS A 568 -36.44 0.79 -7.05
N SER A 569 -35.15 0.78 -7.37
CA SER A 569 -34.57 -0.18 -8.34
C SER A 569 -33.06 -0.40 -8.10
N ARG A 570 -32.50 -1.33 -8.88
CA ARG A 570 -31.06 -1.64 -8.94
C ARG A 570 -30.69 -2.03 -10.37
N THR A 571 -29.51 -1.62 -10.82
CA THR A 571 -28.93 -2.02 -12.11
C THR A 571 -27.45 -2.38 -11.96
N ILE A 572 -26.88 -3.03 -12.97
CA ILE A 572 -25.42 -3.21 -13.08
C ILE A 572 -24.78 -1.86 -13.46
N ASP A 573 -23.65 -1.52 -12.86
CA ASP A 573 -23.02 -0.21 -13.13
C ASP A 573 -22.39 -0.13 -14.53
N THR A 574 -21.71 -1.20 -14.94
CA THR A 574 -21.11 -1.36 -16.27
C THR A 574 -21.86 -2.43 -17.05
N GLU A 575 -22.19 -2.15 -18.31
CA GLU A 575 -22.85 -3.10 -19.22
C GLU A 575 -21.98 -4.34 -19.45
N LYS A 576 -22.61 -5.51 -19.58
CA LYS A 576 -21.89 -6.77 -19.86
C LYS A 576 -21.06 -6.65 -21.13
N GLU A 577 -19.87 -7.25 -21.12
CA GLU A 577 -18.94 -7.35 -22.26
C GLU A 577 -18.39 -6.02 -22.80
N LEU A 578 -18.75 -4.89 -22.18
CA LEU A 578 -18.32 -3.55 -22.58
C LEU A 578 -16.79 -3.35 -22.46
N SER A 579 -16.19 -4.00 -21.45
CA SER A 579 -14.75 -4.19 -21.27
C SER A 579 -14.51 -5.43 -20.40
N HIS A 580 -13.26 -5.91 -20.32
CA HIS A 580 -12.83 -6.90 -19.35
C HIS A 580 -12.45 -6.29 -17.99
N LEU A 581 -12.38 -4.96 -17.90
CA LEU A 581 -12.06 -4.22 -16.66
C LEU A 581 -13.32 -3.57 -16.06
N PRO A 582 -13.41 -3.47 -14.72
CA PRO A 582 -14.53 -2.81 -14.03
C PRO A 582 -14.34 -1.29 -13.93
N HIS A 583 -15.43 -0.56 -13.63
CA HIS A 583 -15.37 0.78 -13.05
C HIS A 583 -15.06 0.65 -11.55
N VAL A 584 -14.10 1.45 -11.06
CA VAL A 584 -13.64 1.40 -9.67
C VAL A 584 -13.46 2.79 -9.08
N ILE A 585 -13.32 2.88 -7.76
CA ILE A 585 -13.10 4.12 -7.01
C ILE A 585 -11.78 4.02 -6.23
N LEU A 586 -10.90 5.01 -6.38
CA LEU A 586 -9.62 5.11 -5.67
C LEU A 586 -9.17 6.58 -5.60
N ASN A 587 -8.67 7.03 -4.44
CA ASN A 587 -8.12 8.38 -4.25
C ASN A 587 -7.17 8.79 -5.41
N GLN A 588 -7.45 9.93 -6.05
CA GLN A 588 -6.61 10.52 -7.11
C GLN A 588 -5.13 10.68 -6.72
N ALA A 589 -4.82 10.92 -5.45
CA ALA A 589 -3.44 10.94 -4.95
C ALA A 589 -2.71 9.62 -5.23
N ARG A 590 -3.39 8.50 -4.99
CA ARG A 590 -2.85 7.15 -5.14
C ARG A 590 -2.74 6.74 -6.61
N LEU A 591 -3.72 7.11 -7.44
CA LEU A 591 -3.63 6.97 -8.91
C LEU A 591 -2.44 7.73 -9.49
N ASN A 592 -2.29 9.01 -9.13
CA ASN A 592 -1.14 9.83 -9.52
C ASN A 592 0.17 9.19 -9.00
N GLY A 593 0.18 8.66 -7.78
CA GLY A 593 1.32 7.94 -7.20
C GLY A 593 1.71 6.67 -7.96
N LEU A 594 0.75 5.85 -8.41
CA LEU A 594 1.01 4.69 -9.27
C LEU A 594 1.69 5.11 -10.58
N MET A 595 1.20 6.19 -11.22
CA MET A 595 1.79 6.66 -12.48
C MET A 595 3.14 7.36 -12.29
N LEU A 596 3.35 8.09 -11.19
CA LEU A 596 4.66 8.63 -10.82
C LEU A 596 5.69 7.51 -10.59
N GLY A 597 5.32 6.44 -9.88
CA GLY A 597 6.18 5.26 -9.72
C GLY A 597 6.50 4.56 -11.05
N LYS A 598 5.54 4.53 -11.99
CA LYS A 598 5.78 4.05 -13.36
C LYS A 598 6.78 4.94 -14.12
N MET A 599 6.63 6.26 -14.04
CA MET A 599 7.55 7.21 -14.65
C MET A 599 8.96 7.08 -14.07
N GLU A 600 9.09 6.98 -12.75
CA GLU A 600 10.35 6.69 -12.05
C GLU A 600 10.98 5.38 -12.53
N SER A 601 10.20 4.30 -12.62
CA SER A 601 10.66 2.99 -13.13
C SER A 601 11.24 3.11 -14.56
N ILE A 602 10.57 3.87 -15.44
CA ILE A 602 11.05 4.14 -16.80
C ILE A 602 12.35 4.95 -16.78
N LEU A 603 12.43 6.02 -15.98
CA LEU A 603 13.63 6.86 -15.86
C LEU A 603 14.81 6.10 -15.27
N LYS A 604 14.58 5.22 -14.28
CA LYS A 604 15.57 4.29 -13.73
C LYS A 604 16.06 3.30 -14.79
N GLY A 605 15.14 2.66 -15.53
CA GLY A 605 15.48 1.74 -16.62
C GLY A 605 16.26 2.39 -17.78
N GLN A 606 16.10 3.70 -17.99
CA GLN A 606 16.86 4.50 -18.95
C GLN A 606 18.18 5.09 -18.39
N GLY A 607 18.51 4.87 -17.10
CA GLY A 607 19.68 5.49 -16.46
C GLY A 607 19.59 7.02 -16.33
N ARG A 608 18.38 7.59 -16.43
CA ARG A 608 18.10 9.03 -16.35
C ARG A 608 17.72 9.48 -14.94
N TRP A 609 17.27 8.55 -14.09
CA TRP A 609 16.97 8.81 -12.69
C TRP A 609 18.25 9.06 -11.88
N LYS A 610 18.25 10.11 -11.06
CA LYS A 610 19.33 10.48 -10.13
C LYS A 610 18.74 10.76 -8.75
N GLU A 611 19.19 10.00 -7.76
CA GLU A 611 18.79 10.18 -6.36
C GLU A 611 19.17 11.58 -5.87
N GLY A 612 18.33 12.16 -5.00
CA GLY A 612 18.52 13.53 -4.48
C GLY A 612 18.32 14.65 -5.52
N THR A 613 17.75 14.36 -6.69
CA THR A 613 17.41 15.38 -7.69
C THR A 613 15.91 15.41 -7.98
N SER A 614 15.46 16.50 -8.61
CA SER A 614 14.06 16.68 -9.05
C SER A 614 13.58 15.66 -10.09
N ASN A 615 14.51 15.02 -10.82
CA ASN A 615 14.20 14.08 -11.92
C ASN A 615 13.19 14.63 -12.95
N GLY A 616 13.16 15.96 -13.13
CA GLY A 616 12.22 16.65 -14.02
C GLY A 616 10.92 17.10 -13.36
N ILE A 617 10.74 16.95 -12.04
CA ILE A 617 9.61 17.52 -11.27
C ILE A 617 10.13 18.53 -10.24
N GLU A 618 9.86 19.80 -10.49
CA GLU A 618 10.28 20.92 -9.65
C GLU A 618 9.10 21.39 -8.78
N TYR A 619 9.07 20.93 -7.53
CA TYR A 619 8.06 21.30 -6.52
C TYR A 619 8.35 22.66 -5.88
N GLY A 620 7.29 23.33 -5.43
CA GLY A 620 7.29 24.70 -4.89
C GLY A 620 7.29 25.82 -5.94
N TRP A 621 7.22 25.51 -7.24
CA TRP A 621 7.27 26.51 -8.33
C TRP A 621 5.88 26.86 -8.85
N ALA A 622 5.45 28.10 -8.63
CA ALA A 622 4.20 28.66 -9.13
C ALA A 622 4.40 29.45 -10.42
N VAL A 623 3.89 28.96 -11.55
CA VAL A 623 3.87 29.72 -12.82
C VAL A 623 3.04 31.00 -12.67
N LYS A 624 3.64 32.14 -13.02
CA LYS A 624 3.07 33.50 -12.90
C LYS A 624 2.68 34.09 -14.26
N ASN A 625 3.51 33.89 -15.29
CA ASN A 625 3.25 34.38 -16.64
C ASN A 625 3.93 33.50 -17.69
N LEU A 626 3.55 33.66 -18.96
CA LEU A 626 4.31 33.15 -20.09
C LEU A 626 4.19 34.06 -21.31
N GLU A 627 5.20 34.04 -22.17
CA GLU A 627 5.29 34.82 -23.39
C GLU A 627 5.77 33.95 -24.55
N ILE A 628 5.24 34.16 -25.76
CA ILE A 628 5.69 33.48 -26.97
C ILE A 628 6.48 34.48 -27.81
N ASP A 629 7.72 34.14 -28.14
CA ASP A 629 8.54 34.85 -29.11
C ASP A 629 8.01 34.56 -30.53
N GLU A 630 7.10 35.42 -30.96
CA GLU A 630 6.44 35.36 -32.27
C GLU A 630 7.43 35.39 -33.45
N SER A 631 8.68 35.84 -33.27
CA SER A 631 9.72 35.79 -34.30
C SER A 631 10.33 34.41 -34.49
N LYS A 632 10.17 33.50 -33.51
CA LYS A 632 10.76 32.16 -33.48
C LYS A 632 9.73 31.02 -33.53
N LYS A 633 8.42 31.32 -33.47
CA LYS A 633 7.35 30.31 -33.35
C LYS A 633 7.34 29.27 -34.48
N ASP A 634 7.84 29.62 -35.67
CA ASP A 634 7.86 28.75 -36.85
C ASP A 634 9.12 27.87 -36.94
N ASP A 635 10.19 28.19 -36.19
CA ASP A 635 11.38 27.34 -36.06
C ASP A 635 11.14 26.25 -35.01
N LEU A 636 10.96 25.01 -35.46
CA LEU A 636 10.61 23.85 -34.64
C LEU A 636 11.56 23.61 -33.46
N ASP A 637 12.85 23.90 -33.64
CA ASP A 637 13.89 23.70 -32.62
C ASP A 637 14.17 24.93 -31.77
N ALA A 638 13.53 26.07 -32.04
CA ALA A 638 13.66 27.25 -31.20
C ALA A 638 12.94 27.09 -29.86
N TYR A 639 13.62 27.48 -28.79
CA TYR A 639 13.04 27.71 -27.48
C TYR A 639 12.26 29.03 -27.49
N CYS A 640 11.08 29.02 -28.11
CA CYS A 640 10.30 30.21 -28.40
C CYS A 640 9.31 30.60 -27.29
N VAL A 641 9.10 29.78 -26.25
CA VAL A 641 8.21 30.13 -25.13
C VAL A 641 9.03 30.46 -23.90
N LYS A 642 8.78 31.61 -23.28
CA LYS A 642 9.34 31.99 -21.98
C LYS A 642 8.29 31.80 -20.90
N VAL A 643 8.64 31.15 -19.80
CA VAL A 643 7.73 30.90 -18.68
C VAL A 643 8.34 31.47 -17.41
N THR A 644 7.67 32.45 -16.80
CA THR A 644 8.05 33.01 -15.51
C THR A 644 7.36 32.23 -14.40
N ALA A 645 8.13 31.67 -13.48
CA ALA A 645 7.62 31.02 -12.28
C ALA A 645 8.37 31.49 -11.03
N GLU A 646 7.65 31.52 -9.91
CA GLU A 646 8.14 31.97 -8.62
C GLU A 646 8.28 30.78 -7.65
N LYS A 647 9.31 30.81 -6.82
CA LYS A 647 9.45 29.93 -5.66
C LYS A 647 10.13 30.73 -4.54
N ASP A 648 9.61 30.60 -3.32
CA ASP A 648 10.16 31.23 -2.12
C ASP A 648 10.37 32.77 -2.24
N GLY A 649 9.59 33.42 -3.12
CA GLY A 649 9.68 34.85 -3.44
C GLY A 649 10.65 35.23 -4.57
N GLU A 650 11.43 34.27 -5.10
CA GLU A 650 12.32 34.47 -6.25
C GLU A 650 11.62 34.08 -7.57
N GLU A 651 11.60 34.99 -8.55
CA GLU A 651 11.13 34.70 -9.91
C GLU A 651 12.28 34.24 -10.83
N ASN A 652 12.07 33.12 -11.51
CA ASN A 652 12.94 32.60 -12.56
C ASN A 652 12.20 32.46 -13.90
N VAL A 653 12.96 32.51 -14.99
CA VAL A 653 12.41 32.38 -16.37
C VAL A 653 13.02 31.17 -17.06
N TRP A 654 12.17 30.25 -17.51
CA TRP A 654 12.54 29.11 -18.35
C TRP A 654 12.29 29.41 -19.83
N GLU A 655 13.17 28.98 -20.72
CA GLU A 655 12.90 28.93 -22.16
C GLU A 655 12.54 27.50 -22.59
N ALA A 656 11.42 27.33 -23.29
CA ALA A 656 10.89 26.05 -23.73
C ALA A 656 10.56 26.02 -25.23
N LYS A 657 10.71 24.87 -25.89
CA LYS A 657 10.19 24.67 -27.26
C LYS A 657 8.68 24.46 -27.25
N TYR A 658 8.17 23.77 -26.22
CA TYR A 658 6.75 23.49 -26.01
C TYR A 658 6.36 23.66 -24.54
N VAL A 659 5.13 24.11 -24.29
CA VAL A 659 4.56 24.23 -22.93
C VAL A 659 3.21 23.54 -22.86
N LEU A 660 3.00 22.71 -21.82
CA LEU A 660 1.73 22.06 -21.51
C LEU A 660 1.13 22.70 -20.24
N GLY A 661 0.02 23.42 -20.39
CA GLY A 661 -0.81 23.92 -19.30
C GLY A 661 -1.65 22.80 -18.70
N CYS A 662 -1.23 22.30 -17.54
CA CYS A 662 -1.87 21.26 -16.75
C CYS A 662 -2.29 21.80 -15.36
N ASP A 663 -2.40 23.12 -15.23
CA ASP A 663 -2.48 23.90 -13.99
C ASP A 663 -3.91 24.16 -13.48
N GLY A 664 -4.87 23.42 -14.04
CA GLY A 664 -6.22 23.25 -13.49
C GLY A 664 -7.24 24.35 -13.85
N ALA A 665 -8.41 24.29 -13.22
CA ALA A 665 -9.56 25.18 -13.51
C ALA A 665 -9.22 26.69 -13.48
N HIS A 666 -8.27 27.09 -12.64
CA HIS A 666 -7.81 28.48 -12.49
C HIS A 666 -6.53 28.81 -13.26
N SER A 667 -6.11 27.95 -14.20
CA SER A 667 -4.90 28.03 -15.03
C SER A 667 -4.36 29.44 -15.26
N THR A 668 -3.12 29.66 -14.83
CA THR A 668 -2.32 30.84 -15.14
C THR A 668 -1.90 30.81 -16.61
N VAL A 669 -1.52 29.63 -17.13
CA VAL A 669 -1.13 29.44 -18.54
C VAL A 669 -2.23 29.92 -19.49
N ARG A 670 -3.49 29.52 -19.23
CA ARG A 670 -4.65 29.96 -20.01
C ARG A 670 -4.86 31.49 -19.93
N LYS A 671 -4.72 32.09 -18.74
CA LYS A 671 -4.93 33.54 -18.53
C LYS A 671 -3.87 34.38 -19.22
N ALA A 672 -2.60 33.97 -19.17
CA ALA A 672 -1.50 34.65 -19.85
C ALA A 672 -1.71 34.72 -21.37
N LEU A 673 -2.44 33.76 -21.95
CA LEU A 673 -2.81 33.70 -23.36
C LEU A 673 -4.14 34.42 -23.74
N ASP A 674 -4.81 35.11 -22.81
CA ASP A 674 -6.20 35.61 -22.92
C ASP A 674 -7.21 34.57 -23.47
N ILE A 675 -6.98 33.27 -23.19
CA ILE A 675 -7.90 32.22 -23.61
C ILE A 675 -9.08 32.18 -22.62
N ARG A 676 -10.29 32.44 -23.12
CA ARG A 676 -11.49 32.60 -22.28
C ARG A 676 -12.18 31.25 -22.08
N MET A 677 -12.74 31.05 -20.88
CA MET A 677 -13.61 29.91 -20.60
C MET A 677 -15.06 30.29 -20.95
N LEU A 678 -15.58 29.69 -22.00
CA LEU A 678 -16.95 29.87 -22.50
C LEU A 678 -17.88 28.85 -21.85
N GLY A 679 -19.02 29.29 -21.32
CA GLY A 679 -20.03 28.41 -20.74
C GLY A 679 -20.68 28.99 -19.49
N ASP A 680 -21.58 28.21 -18.90
CA ASP A 680 -22.48 28.67 -17.86
C ASP A 680 -21.90 28.43 -16.46
N THR A 681 -22.05 29.39 -15.56
CA THR A 681 -22.06 29.13 -14.12
C THR A 681 -23.42 28.58 -13.75
N SER A 682 -23.49 27.36 -13.21
CA SER A 682 -24.72 26.91 -12.55
C SER A 682 -24.70 27.35 -11.09
N ASP A 683 -25.84 27.81 -10.60
CA ASP A 683 -26.00 28.22 -9.20
C ASP A 683 -26.17 27.02 -8.24
N SER A 684 -26.05 25.79 -8.73
CA SER A 684 -26.14 24.58 -7.91
C SER A 684 -24.80 24.34 -7.20
N VAL A 685 -24.81 24.58 -5.88
CA VAL A 685 -23.71 24.19 -4.99
C VAL A 685 -23.87 22.74 -4.55
N TRP A 686 -22.75 22.03 -4.51
CA TRP A 686 -22.68 20.67 -4.00
C TRP A 686 -21.66 20.60 -2.87
N GLY A 687 -22.08 20.07 -1.74
CA GLY A 687 -21.19 19.64 -0.67
C GLY A 687 -20.65 18.24 -0.98
N VAL A 688 -19.41 17.99 -0.62
CA VAL A 688 -18.77 16.68 -0.73
C VAL A 688 -18.08 16.37 0.59
N MET A 689 -18.29 15.18 1.14
CA MET A 689 -17.56 14.73 2.32
C MET A 689 -17.19 13.25 2.25
N ASP A 690 -15.93 12.96 2.59
CA ASP A 690 -15.34 11.64 2.78
C ASP A 690 -15.45 11.28 4.26
N ILE A 691 -16.28 10.30 4.58
CA ILE A 691 -16.75 10.01 5.94
C ILE A 691 -16.56 8.54 6.31
N TYR A 692 -16.51 8.28 7.61
CA TYR A 692 -16.66 6.95 8.19
C TYR A 692 -18.08 6.83 8.78
N PRO A 693 -19.07 6.30 8.02
CA PRO A 693 -20.48 6.36 8.39
C PRO A 693 -20.84 5.31 9.45
N LEU A 694 -21.57 5.75 10.48
CA LEU A 694 -22.26 4.92 11.45
C LEU A 694 -23.75 4.89 11.08
N THR A 695 -24.18 3.82 10.40
CA THR A 695 -25.52 3.77 9.80
C THR A 695 -26.09 2.35 9.75
N ASN A 696 -27.42 2.24 9.76
CA ASN A 696 -28.16 1.03 9.43
C ASN A 696 -28.69 1.03 7.97
N PHE A 697 -28.30 2.01 7.15
CA PHE A 697 -28.70 2.09 5.74
C PHE A 697 -28.09 0.93 4.94
N PRO A 698 -28.92 0.05 4.32
CA PRO A 698 -28.47 -1.26 3.85
C PRO A 698 -27.60 -1.23 2.58
N ASP A 699 -27.52 -0.09 1.89
CA ASP A 699 -26.71 0.10 0.68
C ASP A 699 -25.55 1.10 0.87
N ILE A 700 -25.10 1.38 2.11
CA ILE A 700 -23.98 2.32 2.36
C ILE A 700 -22.67 1.91 1.64
N ARG A 701 -22.51 0.63 1.31
CA ARG A 701 -21.42 0.08 0.50
C ARG A 701 -21.75 -0.10 -0.98
N ARG A 702 -22.86 0.43 -1.51
CA ARG A 702 -23.16 0.46 -2.95
C ARG A 702 -23.16 1.89 -3.47
N LYS A 703 -22.86 2.06 -4.76
CA LYS A 703 -23.12 3.33 -5.44
C LYS A 703 -24.61 3.59 -5.43
N CYS A 704 -25.04 4.71 -4.84
CA CYS A 704 -26.46 5.02 -4.71
C CYS A 704 -26.76 6.44 -5.18
N THR A 705 -27.91 6.63 -5.81
CA THR A 705 -28.54 7.96 -5.92
C THR A 705 -29.78 7.95 -5.04
N ILE A 706 -29.90 8.95 -4.17
CA ILE A 706 -31.01 9.11 -3.22
C ILE A 706 -31.74 10.39 -3.56
N HIS A 707 -33.03 10.28 -3.88
CA HIS A 707 -33.97 11.38 -3.98
C HIS A 707 -34.88 11.36 -2.76
N SER A 708 -34.84 12.45 -1.97
CA SER A 708 -35.66 12.61 -0.77
C SER A 708 -36.30 14.00 -0.73
N LYS A 709 -37.32 14.19 0.12
CA LYS A 709 -37.94 15.50 0.33
C LYS A 709 -37.01 16.53 1.00
N ALA A 710 -35.96 16.07 1.71
CA ALA A 710 -34.95 16.94 2.31
C ALA A 710 -33.90 17.40 1.28
N GLY A 711 -33.62 16.57 0.26
CA GLY A 711 -32.64 16.86 -0.80
C GLY A 711 -32.16 15.60 -1.52
N ASN A 712 -31.22 15.81 -2.45
CA ASN A 712 -30.62 14.76 -3.27
C ASN A 712 -29.19 14.45 -2.80
N LEU A 713 -28.83 13.16 -2.79
CA LEU A 713 -27.52 12.69 -2.36
C LEU A 713 -27.01 11.55 -3.25
N ILE A 714 -25.71 11.53 -3.55
CA ILE A 714 -25.04 10.40 -4.21
C ILE A 714 -24.04 9.78 -3.24
N ILE A 715 -24.15 8.47 -3.01
CA ILE A 715 -23.17 7.67 -2.25
C ILE A 715 -22.16 7.09 -3.25
N ILE A 716 -20.88 7.34 -3.00
CA ILE A 716 -19.74 6.70 -3.67
C ILE A 716 -18.92 5.96 -2.60
N PRO A 717 -19.02 4.62 -2.47
CA PRO A 717 -18.21 3.87 -1.52
C PRO A 717 -16.74 3.91 -1.94
N ARG A 718 -15.84 4.15 -0.98
CA ARG A 718 -14.40 4.33 -1.20
C ARG A 718 -13.60 3.08 -0.85
N GLU A 719 -12.32 3.12 -1.21
CA GLU A 719 -11.27 2.15 -0.85
C GLU A 719 -11.17 1.89 0.66
N GLY A 720 -10.46 0.82 1.05
CA GLY A 720 -10.30 0.41 2.45
C GLY A 720 -11.56 -0.15 3.14
N GLY A 721 -12.71 -0.20 2.44
CA GLY A 721 -13.93 -0.87 2.89
C GLY A 721 -14.78 -0.13 3.93
N GLN A 722 -14.22 0.90 4.59
CA GLN A 722 -14.91 1.68 5.62
C GLN A 722 -15.31 3.09 5.16
N LEU A 723 -14.47 3.75 4.35
CA LEU A 723 -14.70 5.11 3.89
C LEU A 723 -15.82 5.18 2.84
N ALA A 724 -16.65 6.22 2.90
CA ALA A 724 -17.65 6.53 1.87
C ALA A 724 -17.64 8.03 1.56
N ARG A 725 -17.82 8.40 0.29
CA ARG A 725 -18.01 9.78 -0.16
C ARG A 725 -19.49 10.07 -0.37
N PHE A 726 -19.99 11.14 0.22
CA PHE A 726 -21.30 11.69 -0.09
C PHE A 726 -21.16 12.95 -0.94
N TYR A 727 -21.89 13.02 -2.07
CA TYR A 727 -22.16 14.25 -2.80
C TYR A 727 -23.57 14.71 -2.43
N ILE A 728 -23.71 15.90 -1.86
CA ILE A 728 -24.97 16.43 -1.31
C ILE A 728 -25.34 17.68 -2.10
N GLN A 729 -26.52 17.67 -2.73
CA GLN A 729 -27.04 18.85 -3.39
C GLN A 729 -27.56 19.84 -2.34
N LEU A 730 -27.05 21.08 -2.36
CA LEU A 730 -27.50 22.14 -1.46
C LEU A 730 -28.60 23.00 -2.11
N PRO A 731 -29.43 23.70 -1.30
CA PRO A 731 -30.45 24.62 -1.81
C PRO A 731 -29.86 25.73 -2.70
N ALA A 732 -30.67 26.23 -3.64
CA ALA A 732 -30.29 27.34 -4.50
C ALA A 732 -30.03 28.62 -3.68
N GLY A 733 -29.03 29.40 -4.09
CA GLY A 733 -28.65 30.66 -3.43
C GLY A 733 -27.63 30.51 -2.28
N VAL A 734 -27.34 29.29 -1.82
CA VAL A 734 -26.24 29.03 -0.87
C VAL A 734 -24.89 29.38 -1.53
N GLN A 735 -24.02 30.09 -0.82
CA GLN A 735 -22.66 30.36 -1.30
C GLN A 735 -21.69 29.25 -0.83
N PRO A 736 -20.82 28.69 -1.69
CA PRO A 736 -19.91 27.61 -1.29
C PRO A 736 -18.98 27.95 -0.11
N LYS A 737 -18.67 29.24 0.08
CA LYS A 737 -17.81 29.74 1.17
C LYS A 737 -18.51 29.82 2.53
N GLU A 738 -19.84 29.75 2.55
CA GLU A 738 -20.65 29.88 3.77
C GLU A 738 -21.05 28.52 4.35
N VAL A 739 -20.96 27.46 3.53
CA VAL A 739 -21.23 26.06 3.91
C VAL A 739 -20.21 25.59 4.93
N LYS A 740 -20.69 24.93 5.98
CA LYS A 740 -19.88 24.25 7.00
C LYS A 740 -20.08 22.74 6.93
N LEU A 741 -19.20 22.00 7.61
CA LEU A 741 -19.30 20.54 7.69
C LEU A 741 -20.58 20.10 8.42
N GLU A 742 -20.98 20.83 9.46
CA GLU A 742 -22.19 20.54 10.24
C GLU A 742 -23.45 20.61 9.36
N ASP A 743 -23.51 21.58 8.45
CA ASP A 743 -24.63 21.73 7.50
C ASP A 743 -24.75 20.49 6.60
N LEU A 744 -23.62 19.93 6.15
CA LEU A 744 -23.60 18.71 5.32
C LEU A 744 -24.01 17.47 6.12
N GLN A 745 -23.59 17.38 7.39
CA GLN A 745 -23.94 16.28 8.29
C GLN A 745 -25.44 16.29 8.64
N ASP A 746 -26.00 17.45 8.97
CA ASP A 746 -27.41 17.61 9.29
C ASP A 746 -28.31 17.42 8.06
N GLN A 747 -27.87 17.89 6.89
CA GLN A 747 -28.56 17.62 5.63
C GLN A 747 -28.56 16.12 5.29
N ALA A 748 -27.43 15.42 5.50
CA ALA A 748 -27.38 13.96 5.33
C ALA A 748 -28.32 13.24 6.32
N ARG A 749 -28.33 13.60 7.61
CA ARG A 749 -29.25 13.03 8.62
C ARG A 749 -30.71 13.14 8.18
N GLN A 750 -31.12 14.27 7.60
CA GLN A 750 -32.47 14.47 7.08
C GLN A 750 -32.77 13.63 5.83
N ILE A 751 -31.82 13.55 4.89
CA ILE A 751 -31.97 12.77 3.64
C ILE A 751 -32.10 11.26 3.92
N PHE A 752 -31.36 10.74 4.89
CA PHE A 752 -31.35 9.30 5.21
C PHE A 752 -32.54 8.81 6.05
N ALA A 753 -33.41 9.69 6.57
CA ALA A 753 -34.53 9.28 7.42
C ALA A 753 -35.45 8.22 6.74
N PRO A 754 -35.87 7.14 7.44
CA PRO A 754 -35.72 6.88 8.87
C PRO A 754 -34.43 6.10 9.26
N TYR A 755 -33.49 5.90 8.33
CA TYR A 755 -32.23 5.23 8.64
C TYR A 755 -31.37 6.14 9.53
N ILE A 756 -30.68 5.52 10.49
CA ILE A 756 -29.70 6.20 11.33
C ILE A 756 -28.54 6.62 10.44
N MET A 757 -28.11 7.87 10.52
CA MET A 757 -26.88 8.35 9.89
C MET A 757 -26.12 9.20 10.90
N ASP A 758 -24.93 8.74 11.27
CA ASP A 758 -23.99 9.50 12.09
C ASP A 758 -22.55 9.24 11.61
N PHE A 759 -21.57 9.95 12.17
CA PHE A 759 -20.22 10.02 11.61
C PHE A 759 -19.19 9.67 12.68
N ALA A 760 -18.40 8.62 12.47
CA ALA A 760 -17.29 8.28 13.37
C ALA A 760 -16.12 9.27 13.23
N ASP A 761 -15.83 9.68 11.99
CA ASP A 761 -14.85 10.70 11.63
C ASP A 761 -15.12 11.21 10.19
N VAL A 762 -14.53 12.35 9.82
CA VAL A 762 -14.60 12.96 8.49
C VAL A 762 -13.17 13.16 7.98
N PHE A 763 -12.77 12.36 6.99
CA PHE A 763 -11.42 12.38 6.42
C PHE A 763 -11.14 13.66 5.61
N TRP A 764 -12.12 14.11 4.83
CA TRP A 764 -12.00 15.30 3.98
C TRP A 764 -13.40 15.83 3.62
N TRP A 765 -13.55 17.13 3.41
CA TRP A 765 -14.78 17.70 2.86
C TRP A 765 -14.53 18.99 2.07
N SER A 766 -15.49 19.38 1.24
CA SER A 766 -15.48 20.64 0.49
C SER A 766 -16.90 21.02 0.04
N ALA A 767 -17.09 22.27 -0.38
CA ALA A 767 -18.28 22.72 -1.09
C ALA A 767 -17.87 23.56 -2.30
N TYR A 768 -18.51 23.34 -3.45
CA TYR A 768 -18.21 24.08 -4.68
C TYR A 768 -19.45 24.28 -5.56
N SER A 769 -19.45 25.38 -6.31
CA SER A 769 -20.40 25.62 -7.39
C SER A 769 -19.93 24.95 -8.67
N ILE A 770 -20.88 24.38 -9.43
CA ILE A 770 -20.60 23.67 -10.68
C ILE A 770 -20.77 24.63 -11.85
N GLY A 771 -19.79 24.69 -12.75
CA GLY A 771 -19.94 25.36 -14.05
C GLY A 771 -19.42 24.50 -15.20
N GLN A 772 -20.25 24.26 -16.21
CA GLN A 772 -19.80 23.65 -17.46
C GLN A 772 -19.16 24.71 -18.35
N ARG A 773 -17.86 24.61 -18.60
CA ARG A 773 -17.08 25.59 -19.35
C ARG A 773 -16.04 24.92 -20.26
N LEU A 774 -15.81 25.52 -21.43
CA LEU A 774 -14.84 25.09 -22.44
C LEU A 774 -13.95 26.27 -22.82
N ALA A 775 -12.64 26.07 -22.95
CA ALA A 775 -11.73 27.10 -23.42
C ALA A 775 -12.00 27.44 -24.89
N SER A 776 -11.95 28.73 -25.23
CA SER A 776 -12.13 29.23 -26.60
C SER A 776 -11.06 28.74 -27.58
N ALA A 777 -9.91 28.30 -27.07
CA ALA A 777 -8.83 27.65 -27.81
C ALA A 777 -8.11 26.65 -26.89
N PHE A 778 -7.58 25.56 -27.46
CA PHE A 778 -6.81 24.54 -26.72
C PHE A 778 -5.29 24.73 -26.87
N HIS A 779 -4.85 25.73 -27.65
CA HIS A 779 -3.45 26.00 -27.91
C HIS A 779 -3.21 27.46 -28.31
N ALA A 780 -1.95 27.89 -28.25
CA ALA A 780 -1.45 29.13 -28.85
C ALA A 780 -0.20 28.81 -29.70
N SER A 781 -0.16 29.36 -30.92
CA SER A 781 0.93 29.24 -31.91
C SER A 781 1.45 27.81 -32.18
N ASN A 782 0.68 26.76 -31.86
CA ASN A 782 1.14 25.35 -31.83
C ASN A 782 2.35 25.09 -30.91
N ARG A 783 2.58 25.95 -29.91
CA ARG A 783 3.71 25.86 -28.96
C ARG A 783 3.27 25.69 -27.52
N VAL A 784 2.18 26.35 -27.15
CA VAL A 784 1.56 26.21 -25.82
C VAL A 784 0.24 25.48 -26.00
N PHE A 785 -0.01 24.43 -25.22
CA PHE A 785 -1.24 23.63 -25.26
C PHE A 785 -1.88 23.57 -23.88
N LEU A 786 -3.20 23.64 -23.80
CA LEU A 786 -3.98 23.50 -22.56
C LEU A 786 -4.57 22.10 -22.47
N THR A 787 -4.52 21.49 -21.28
CA THR A 787 -4.96 20.10 -21.03
C THR A 787 -5.82 20.00 -19.77
N GLY A 788 -6.81 19.11 -19.78
CA GLY A 788 -7.70 18.87 -18.66
C GLY A 788 -8.45 20.11 -18.18
N ASP A 789 -8.51 20.30 -16.86
CA ASP A 789 -9.24 21.40 -16.23
C ASP A 789 -8.75 22.81 -16.66
N ALA A 790 -7.56 22.91 -17.28
CA ALA A 790 -7.11 24.15 -17.91
C ALA A 790 -7.94 24.50 -19.17
N CYS A 791 -8.48 23.52 -19.90
CA CYS A 791 -9.29 23.72 -21.11
C CYS A 791 -10.77 23.29 -21.00
N HIS A 792 -11.20 22.49 -20.03
CA HIS A 792 -12.63 22.20 -19.80
C HIS A 792 -12.97 21.94 -18.34
N THR A 793 -14.13 22.40 -17.88
CA THR A 793 -14.67 22.05 -16.54
C THR A 793 -16.13 21.63 -16.68
N HIS A 794 -16.59 20.69 -15.87
CA HIS A 794 -17.95 20.16 -15.92
C HIS A 794 -18.39 19.66 -14.53
N SER A 795 -19.61 19.11 -14.40
CA SER A 795 -20.11 18.64 -13.11
C SER A 795 -19.45 17.34 -12.61
N PRO A 796 -19.38 17.12 -11.28
CA PRO A 796 -18.97 15.84 -10.71
C PRO A 796 -19.99 14.72 -10.93
N LYS A 797 -21.23 15.02 -11.37
CA LYS A 797 -22.35 14.06 -11.40
C LYS A 797 -22.05 12.80 -12.23
N ALA A 798 -21.29 12.95 -13.31
CA ALA A 798 -20.86 11.86 -14.19
C ALA A 798 -19.50 11.24 -13.80
N GLY A 799 -18.77 11.79 -12.82
CA GLY A 799 -17.45 11.32 -12.41
C GLY A 799 -16.35 11.45 -13.47
N GLN A 800 -16.50 12.32 -14.47
CA GLN A 800 -15.64 12.32 -15.67
C GLN A 800 -14.33 13.13 -15.55
N GLY A 801 -14.21 14.07 -14.60
CA GLY A 801 -13.20 15.14 -14.65
C GLY A 801 -11.77 14.64 -14.77
N MET A 802 -11.31 13.95 -13.73
CA MET A 802 -10.00 13.31 -13.73
C MET A 802 -9.80 12.36 -14.93
N ASN A 803 -10.82 11.60 -15.31
CA ASN A 803 -10.73 10.59 -16.38
C ASN A 803 -10.50 11.23 -17.76
N VAL A 804 -11.19 12.33 -18.06
CA VAL A 804 -11.04 13.04 -19.34
C VAL A 804 -9.78 13.89 -19.34
N SER A 805 -9.49 14.60 -18.24
CA SER A 805 -8.26 15.38 -18.07
C SER A 805 -6.99 14.53 -18.17
N LEU A 806 -6.98 13.33 -17.59
CA LEU A 806 -5.91 12.34 -17.73
C LEU A 806 -5.78 11.84 -19.18
N GLN A 807 -6.90 11.63 -19.87
CA GLN A 807 -6.89 11.24 -21.29
C GLN A 807 -6.35 12.34 -22.23
N ASP A 808 -6.46 13.62 -21.87
CA ASP A 808 -5.83 14.70 -22.64
C ASP A 808 -4.30 14.59 -22.59
N GLY A 809 -3.74 14.41 -21.38
CA GLY A 809 -2.32 14.15 -21.18
C GLY A 809 -1.83 12.88 -21.87
N TYR A 810 -2.65 11.82 -21.80
CA TYR A 810 -2.39 10.56 -22.51
C TYR A 810 -2.43 10.70 -24.04
N ASN A 811 -3.25 11.58 -24.60
CA ASN A 811 -3.33 11.81 -26.05
C ASN A 811 -2.21 12.73 -26.57
N ILE A 812 -1.90 13.84 -25.89
CA ILE A 812 -0.85 14.76 -26.34
C ILE A 812 0.56 14.19 -26.11
N GLY A 813 0.76 13.43 -25.03
CA GLY A 813 2.07 12.94 -24.62
C GLY A 813 2.77 12.09 -25.69
N TRP A 814 2.07 11.11 -26.27
CA TRP A 814 2.67 10.27 -27.32
C TRP A 814 2.90 11.04 -28.63
N LYS A 815 2.00 11.98 -28.98
CA LYS A 815 2.14 12.82 -30.19
C LYS A 815 3.38 13.70 -30.10
N LEU A 816 3.54 14.40 -28.98
CA LEU A 816 4.69 15.25 -28.71
C LEU A 816 5.99 14.43 -28.60
N GLY A 817 5.95 13.27 -27.93
CA GLY A 817 7.06 12.32 -27.85
C GLY A 817 7.49 11.80 -29.23
N SER A 818 6.56 11.46 -30.12
CA SER A 818 6.85 10.99 -31.48
C SER A 818 7.45 12.08 -32.36
N VAL A 819 6.95 13.33 -32.27
CA VAL A 819 7.51 14.47 -33.02
C VAL A 819 8.92 14.83 -32.52
N LEU A 820 9.11 14.99 -31.20
CA LEU A 820 10.42 15.32 -30.63
C LEU A 820 11.45 14.18 -30.79
N SER A 821 11.00 12.95 -31.01
CA SER A 821 11.87 11.81 -31.36
C SER A 821 12.23 11.74 -32.86
N GLY A 822 11.74 12.66 -33.69
CA GLY A 822 11.93 12.63 -35.15
C GLY A 822 11.20 11.48 -35.87
N LEU A 823 10.18 10.89 -35.24
CA LEU A 823 9.40 9.77 -35.80
C LEU A 823 8.17 10.25 -36.57
N SER A 824 7.60 11.41 -36.22
CA SER A 824 6.36 11.95 -36.81
C SER A 824 6.50 13.43 -37.20
N PRO A 825 5.76 13.91 -38.22
CA PRO A 825 5.76 15.31 -38.61
C PRO A 825 5.06 16.19 -37.56
N PRO A 826 5.43 17.48 -37.40
CA PRO A 826 4.82 18.40 -36.42
C PRO A 826 3.30 18.57 -36.55
N SER A 827 2.75 18.38 -37.75
CA SER A 827 1.30 18.36 -38.00
C SER A 827 0.57 17.34 -37.14
N LEU A 828 1.23 16.27 -36.69
CA LEU A 828 0.68 15.30 -35.76
C LEU A 828 0.12 15.95 -34.48
N ILE A 829 0.81 16.96 -33.93
CA ILE A 829 0.42 17.58 -32.66
C ILE A 829 -0.90 18.36 -32.82
N GLN A 830 -1.18 18.93 -33.99
CA GLN A 830 -2.43 19.67 -34.25
C GLN A 830 -3.67 18.79 -34.03
N THR A 831 -3.56 17.49 -34.28
CA THR A 831 -4.64 16.51 -34.06
C THR A 831 -5.06 16.39 -32.59
N TYR A 832 -4.24 16.83 -31.62
CA TYR A 832 -4.66 16.93 -30.22
C TYR A 832 -5.87 17.88 -30.09
N VAL A 833 -5.81 19.03 -30.77
CA VAL A 833 -6.85 20.06 -30.68
C VAL A 833 -8.15 19.56 -31.30
N THR A 834 -8.10 19.00 -32.51
CA THR A 834 -9.29 18.49 -33.22
C THR A 834 -9.95 17.32 -32.49
N GLU A 835 -9.17 16.41 -31.91
CA GLU A 835 -9.67 15.25 -31.17
C GLU A 835 -10.25 15.61 -29.80
N ARG A 836 -9.50 16.39 -29.00
CA ARG A 836 -9.80 16.59 -27.58
C ARG A 836 -10.75 17.76 -27.32
N SER A 837 -10.75 18.81 -28.15
CA SER A 837 -11.75 19.89 -28.04
C SER A 837 -13.18 19.39 -28.35
N LYS A 838 -13.34 18.56 -29.39
CA LYS A 838 -14.61 17.87 -29.69
C LYS A 838 -15.04 16.98 -28.52
N THR A 839 -14.13 16.13 -28.03
CA THR A 839 -14.41 15.23 -26.88
C THR A 839 -14.88 16.00 -25.64
N ALA A 840 -14.25 17.15 -25.33
CA ALA A 840 -14.65 18.01 -24.22
C ALA A 840 -15.98 18.73 -24.46
N ALA A 841 -16.28 19.13 -25.70
CA ALA A 841 -17.57 19.74 -26.06
C ALA A 841 -18.72 18.72 -25.95
N ASP A 842 -18.53 17.50 -26.45
CA ASP A 842 -19.48 16.39 -26.35
C ASP A 842 -19.74 16.02 -24.88
N LEU A 843 -18.71 16.08 -24.02
CA LEU A 843 -18.81 15.87 -22.57
C LEU A 843 -19.65 16.93 -21.88
N ILE A 844 -19.45 18.21 -22.23
CA ILE A 844 -20.24 19.31 -21.69
C ILE A 844 -21.71 19.20 -22.14
N ALA A 845 -21.96 18.77 -23.39
CA ALA A 845 -23.31 18.51 -23.87
C ALA A 845 -24.01 17.38 -23.10
N PHE A 846 -23.31 16.25 -22.89
CA PHE A 846 -23.80 15.14 -22.08
C PHE A 846 -24.04 15.53 -20.62
N ASP A 847 -23.08 16.22 -19.98
CA ASP A 847 -23.17 16.65 -18.59
C ASP A 847 -24.35 17.62 -18.37
N LYS A 848 -24.65 18.48 -19.35
CA LYS A 848 -25.84 19.35 -19.33
C LYS A 848 -27.15 18.55 -19.38
N GLU A 849 -27.25 17.50 -20.19
CA GLU A 849 -28.44 16.63 -20.21
C GLU A 849 -28.58 15.83 -18.92
N LEU A 850 -27.50 15.19 -18.44
CA LEU A 850 -27.50 14.45 -17.19
C LEU A 850 -27.85 15.36 -15.99
N ALA A 851 -27.32 16.59 -15.97
CA ALA A 851 -27.57 17.54 -14.90
C ALA A 851 -29.06 17.92 -14.78
N LYS A 852 -29.79 18.03 -15.90
CA LYS A 852 -31.25 18.27 -15.94
C LYS A 852 -32.04 17.10 -15.38
N LEU A 853 -31.63 15.86 -15.68
CA LEU A 853 -32.31 14.65 -15.24
C LEU A 853 -32.25 14.48 -13.72
N PHE A 854 -31.11 14.79 -13.08
CA PHE A 854 -30.98 14.81 -11.62
C PHE A 854 -31.89 15.82 -10.91
N THR A 855 -32.48 16.79 -11.64
CA THR A 855 -33.33 17.86 -11.09
C THR A 855 -34.80 17.75 -11.46
N ARG A 856 -35.21 16.76 -12.26
CA ARG A 856 -36.60 16.57 -12.68
C ARG A 856 -37.23 15.42 -11.91
N GLU A 857 -38.52 15.54 -11.58
CA GLU A 857 -39.32 14.40 -11.14
C GLU A 857 -39.39 13.31 -12.23
N GLU A 858 -39.39 12.05 -11.80
CA GLU A 858 -39.56 10.90 -12.69
C GLU A 858 -41.00 10.86 -13.22
N ARG A 859 -41.18 10.57 -14.51
CA ARG A 859 -42.52 10.40 -15.12
C ARG A 859 -43.11 9.01 -14.87
N TYR A 860 -42.28 8.05 -14.51
CA TYR A 860 -42.63 6.69 -14.10
C TYR A 860 -41.52 6.12 -13.21
N ASP A 861 -41.86 5.22 -12.29
CA ASP A 861 -40.89 4.57 -11.40
C ASP A 861 -39.76 3.91 -12.23
N GLY A 862 -38.53 4.42 -12.06
CA GLY A 862 -37.34 3.90 -12.72
C GLY A 862 -36.93 4.59 -14.03
N GLU A 863 -37.61 5.66 -14.47
CA GLU A 863 -37.19 6.46 -15.64
C GLU A 863 -35.71 6.89 -15.56
N PHE A 864 -35.27 7.34 -14.38
CA PHE A 864 -33.90 7.76 -14.13
C PHE A 864 -32.93 6.59 -14.23
N ALA A 865 -33.28 5.42 -13.68
CA ALA A 865 -32.47 4.21 -13.77
C ALA A 865 -32.29 3.72 -15.22
N ASP A 866 -33.36 3.82 -16.01
CA ASP A 866 -33.37 3.52 -17.45
C ASP A 866 -32.46 4.46 -18.24
N HIS A 867 -32.53 5.77 -17.98
CA HIS A 867 -31.66 6.74 -18.64
C HIS A 867 -30.20 6.58 -18.19
N PHE A 868 -29.96 6.40 -16.89
CA PHE A 868 -28.63 6.17 -16.32
C PHE A 868 -27.96 4.94 -16.96
N THR A 869 -28.70 3.84 -17.10
CA THR A 869 -28.21 2.62 -17.76
C THR A 869 -27.91 2.86 -19.24
N LYS A 870 -28.79 3.56 -19.98
CA LYS A 870 -28.57 3.95 -21.39
C LYS A 870 -27.36 4.89 -21.56
N SER A 871 -27.07 5.71 -20.55
CA SER A 871 -25.87 6.56 -20.48
C SER A 871 -24.59 5.82 -20.05
N GLY A 872 -24.65 4.53 -19.70
CA GLY A 872 -23.52 3.76 -19.17
C GLY A 872 -22.28 3.76 -20.08
N LYS A 873 -22.46 3.65 -21.41
CA LYS A 873 -21.36 3.73 -22.39
C LYS A 873 -20.65 5.09 -22.39
N TYR A 874 -21.40 6.16 -22.10
CA TYR A 874 -20.84 7.50 -21.95
C TYR A 874 -20.01 7.58 -20.67
N MET A 875 -20.59 7.15 -19.55
CA MET A 875 -19.91 7.19 -18.25
C MET A 875 -18.64 6.33 -18.22
N ALA A 876 -18.63 5.17 -18.88
CA ALA A 876 -17.44 4.31 -19.00
C ALA A 876 -16.23 4.94 -19.74
N GLY A 877 -16.41 6.11 -20.38
CA GLY A 877 -15.35 6.79 -21.13
C GLY A 877 -15.12 6.23 -22.54
N PHE A 878 -16.13 5.56 -23.13
CA PHE A 878 -16.03 4.92 -24.45
C PHE A 878 -16.70 5.67 -25.60
N THR A 879 -17.18 6.90 -25.37
CA THR A 879 -17.87 7.71 -26.38
C THR A 879 -16.96 8.60 -27.23
N ALA A 880 -15.69 8.73 -26.87
CA ALA A 880 -14.71 9.44 -27.70
C ALA A 880 -14.55 8.74 -29.06
N ARG A 881 -15.00 9.43 -30.12
CA ARG A 881 -14.76 9.05 -31.51
C ARG A 881 -14.04 10.18 -32.22
N TYR A 882 -12.81 9.90 -32.63
CA TYR A 882 -11.99 10.80 -33.42
C TYR A 882 -12.39 10.77 -34.89
N GLU A 883 -12.17 11.89 -35.57
CA GLU A 883 -12.56 12.13 -36.96
C GLU A 883 -11.44 12.82 -37.77
N ASP A 884 -10.28 13.09 -37.15
CA ASP A 884 -9.17 13.77 -37.81
C ASP A 884 -8.56 12.89 -38.91
N PRO A 885 -8.57 13.34 -40.19
CA PRO A 885 -8.20 12.49 -41.33
C PRO A 885 -6.71 12.13 -41.37
N LEU A 886 -5.83 12.82 -40.62
CA LEU A 886 -4.41 12.49 -40.54
C LEU A 886 -4.19 11.17 -39.81
N LEU A 887 -5.01 10.88 -38.79
CA LEU A 887 -4.91 9.70 -37.94
C LEU A 887 -6.12 8.77 -38.02
N THR A 888 -7.19 9.17 -38.68
CA THR A 888 -8.48 8.46 -38.64
C THR A 888 -9.07 8.35 -40.04
N GLN A 889 -8.77 7.24 -40.71
CA GLN A 889 -9.29 6.94 -42.05
C GLN A 889 -10.57 6.13 -41.94
N VAL A 890 -11.70 6.83 -41.74
CA VAL A 890 -13.03 6.22 -41.65
C VAL A 890 -13.38 5.52 -42.98
N VAL A 891 -13.86 4.29 -42.88
CA VAL A 891 -14.33 3.46 -44.00
C VAL A 891 -15.79 3.08 -43.74
N GLU A 892 -16.59 2.96 -44.80
CA GLU A 892 -17.96 2.43 -44.72
C GLU A 892 -17.96 1.00 -44.15
N PRO A 893 -18.88 0.64 -43.23
CA PRO A 893 -18.91 -0.69 -42.60
C PRO A 893 -18.92 -1.86 -43.58
N GLU A 894 -19.58 -1.71 -44.73
CA GLU A 894 -19.68 -2.70 -45.80
C GLU A 894 -18.34 -2.97 -46.50
N LYS A 895 -17.43 -1.98 -46.49
CA LYS A 895 -16.07 -2.05 -47.04
C LYS A 895 -15.01 -2.33 -45.96
N SER A 896 -15.41 -2.41 -44.69
CA SER A 896 -14.53 -2.74 -43.57
C SER A 896 -14.27 -4.25 -43.52
N GLY A 897 -12.99 -4.65 -43.44
CA GLY A 897 -12.62 -6.05 -43.16
C GLY A 897 -13.03 -6.52 -41.76
N ALA A 898 -13.28 -5.60 -40.83
CA ALA A 898 -13.77 -5.88 -39.47
C ALA A 898 -15.02 -5.02 -39.20
N LYS A 899 -16.20 -5.59 -39.44
CA LYS A 899 -17.47 -4.84 -39.50
C LYS A 899 -17.94 -4.28 -38.16
N ALA A 900 -17.51 -4.88 -37.03
CA ALA A 900 -17.85 -4.42 -35.69
C ALA A 900 -16.79 -3.51 -35.06
N VAL A 901 -15.72 -3.16 -35.79
CA VAL A 901 -14.65 -2.29 -35.30
C VAL A 901 -14.81 -0.87 -35.84
N THR A 902 -15.28 0.04 -34.99
CA THR A 902 -15.47 1.44 -35.35
C THR A 902 -14.15 2.21 -35.39
N VAL A 903 -13.76 2.65 -36.59
CA VAL A 903 -12.62 3.57 -36.77
C VAL A 903 -12.87 4.89 -36.05
N GLY A 904 -11.84 5.39 -35.38
CA GLY A 904 -11.87 6.59 -34.52
C GLY A 904 -12.16 6.30 -33.04
N MET A 905 -12.54 5.08 -32.67
CA MET A 905 -12.80 4.68 -31.28
C MET A 905 -11.66 3.84 -30.69
N ARG A 906 -11.63 3.67 -29.36
CA ARG A 906 -10.68 2.78 -28.67
C ARG A 906 -10.85 1.33 -29.13
N PHE A 907 -9.74 0.63 -29.39
CA PHE A 907 -9.75 -0.77 -29.83
C PHE A 907 -10.48 -1.66 -28.80
N PRO A 908 -11.58 -2.33 -29.16
CA PRO A 908 -12.32 -3.19 -28.23
C PRO A 908 -11.51 -4.45 -27.91
N SER A 909 -11.55 -4.93 -26.66
CA SER A 909 -10.85 -6.17 -26.29
C SER A 909 -11.68 -7.43 -26.55
N ALA A 910 -11.00 -8.50 -26.94
CA ALA A 910 -11.48 -9.87 -27.01
C ALA A 910 -10.43 -10.80 -26.36
N GLN A 911 -10.86 -11.90 -25.75
CA GLN A 911 -9.95 -12.90 -25.24
C GLN A 911 -9.43 -13.79 -26.39
N VAL A 912 -8.12 -13.93 -26.48
CA VAL A 912 -7.42 -14.82 -27.42
C VAL A 912 -6.40 -15.67 -26.66
N ILE A 913 -5.95 -16.76 -27.28
CA ILE A 913 -4.88 -17.60 -26.74
C ILE A 913 -3.56 -17.18 -27.37
N ARG A 914 -2.55 -16.83 -26.58
CA ARG A 914 -1.20 -16.58 -27.08
C ARG A 914 -0.57 -17.89 -27.55
N PHE A 915 -0.09 -17.92 -28.79
CA PHE A 915 0.32 -19.15 -29.46
C PHE A 915 1.50 -19.85 -28.78
N CYS A 916 2.51 -19.09 -28.34
CA CYS A 916 3.78 -19.65 -27.88
C CYS A 916 3.73 -20.36 -26.52
N ASP A 917 2.77 -20.03 -25.66
CA ASP A 917 2.67 -20.52 -24.28
C ASP A 917 1.24 -20.90 -23.85
N CYS A 918 0.29 -20.94 -24.80
CA CYS A 918 -1.13 -21.21 -24.55
C CYS A 918 -1.81 -20.22 -23.56
N LYS A 919 -1.21 -19.06 -23.26
CA LYS A 919 -1.78 -18.15 -22.27
C LYS A 919 -3.01 -17.44 -22.82
N ALA A 920 -4.17 -17.61 -22.18
CA ALA A 920 -5.33 -16.74 -22.42
C ALA A 920 -5.00 -15.29 -22.02
N VAL A 921 -5.22 -14.36 -22.94
CA VAL A 921 -4.98 -12.92 -22.75
C VAL A 921 -6.08 -12.09 -23.41
N GLN A 922 -6.24 -10.87 -22.92
CA GLN A 922 -7.09 -9.86 -23.55
C GLN A 922 -6.28 -9.15 -24.64
N LEU A 923 -6.78 -9.10 -25.87
CA LEU A 923 -6.03 -8.58 -27.03
C LEU A 923 -5.67 -7.09 -26.88
N GLN A 924 -6.41 -6.31 -26.08
CA GLN A 924 -6.04 -4.94 -25.74
C GLN A 924 -4.87 -4.88 -24.73
N SER A 925 -4.82 -5.80 -23.76
CA SER A 925 -3.80 -5.82 -22.68
C SER A 925 -2.36 -6.01 -23.17
N VAL A 926 -2.18 -6.60 -24.36
CA VAL A 926 -0.88 -6.79 -25.01
C VAL A 926 -0.42 -5.55 -25.79
N MET A 927 -1.32 -4.61 -26.08
CA MET A 927 -1.02 -3.32 -26.71
C MET A 927 -0.55 -2.33 -25.64
N ARG A 928 0.72 -2.46 -25.24
CA ARG A 928 1.34 -1.61 -24.21
C ARG A 928 1.53 -0.17 -24.68
N SER A 929 1.44 0.76 -23.73
CA SER A 929 1.70 2.19 -23.93
C SER A 929 3.20 2.47 -23.96
N ASP A 930 3.83 2.09 -25.08
CA ASP A 930 5.28 2.10 -25.33
C ASP A 930 5.68 2.95 -26.55
N GLY A 931 4.71 3.66 -27.13
CA GLY A 931 4.91 4.59 -28.25
C GLY A 931 4.81 3.94 -29.64
N ARG A 932 4.60 2.61 -29.70
CA ARG A 932 4.54 1.87 -30.96
C ARG A 932 3.12 1.83 -31.53
N TRP A 933 3.04 1.98 -32.84
CA TRP A 933 1.83 1.68 -33.61
C TRP A 933 1.63 0.16 -33.68
N ARG A 934 0.39 -0.32 -33.66
CA ARG A 934 0.06 -1.74 -33.84
C ARG A 934 -0.60 -1.99 -35.18
N VAL A 935 -0.19 -3.06 -35.85
CA VAL A 935 -0.85 -3.60 -37.04
C VAL A 935 -1.37 -4.99 -36.68
N VAL A 936 -2.66 -5.06 -36.35
CA VAL A 936 -3.35 -6.29 -35.98
C VAL A 936 -3.88 -6.95 -37.24
N VAL A 937 -3.40 -8.16 -37.52
CA VAL A 937 -3.71 -8.93 -38.72
C VAL A 937 -4.55 -10.14 -38.33
N PHE A 938 -5.83 -10.12 -38.71
CA PHE A 938 -6.72 -11.27 -38.63
C PHE A 938 -6.51 -12.12 -39.88
N ALA A 939 -5.66 -13.13 -39.76
CA ALA A 939 -5.11 -13.87 -40.89
C ALA A 939 -5.94 -15.09 -41.31
N GLY A 940 -7.05 -15.40 -40.64
CA GLY A 940 -7.81 -16.64 -40.88
C GLY A 940 -7.04 -17.89 -40.44
N ASP A 941 -7.32 -19.03 -41.09
CA ASP A 941 -6.65 -20.31 -40.81
C ASP A 941 -5.43 -20.51 -41.72
N LEU A 942 -4.22 -20.37 -41.17
CA LEU A 942 -2.96 -20.55 -41.89
C LEU A 942 -2.65 -22.02 -42.27
N ASN A 943 -3.48 -22.99 -41.88
CA ASN A 943 -3.41 -24.35 -42.44
C ASN A 943 -4.00 -24.43 -43.85
N GLN A 944 -4.87 -23.49 -44.24
CA GLN A 944 -5.40 -23.42 -45.60
C GLN A 944 -4.31 -22.89 -46.55
N PRO A 945 -3.91 -23.63 -47.61
CA PRO A 945 -2.82 -23.23 -48.50
C PRO A 945 -3.06 -21.88 -49.20
N GLU A 946 -4.32 -21.55 -49.51
CA GLU A 946 -4.70 -20.27 -50.10
C GLU A 946 -4.47 -19.11 -49.13
N GLN A 947 -4.86 -19.30 -47.86
CA GLN A 947 -4.73 -18.27 -46.83
C GLN A 947 -3.27 -18.07 -46.42
N GLN A 948 -2.51 -19.15 -46.25
CA GLN A 948 -1.07 -19.06 -46.04
C GLN A 948 -0.38 -18.34 -47.21
N ALA A 949 -0.80 -18.61 -48.45
CA ALA A 949 -0.26 -17.94 -49.62
C ALA A 949 -0.50 -16.42 -49.63
N ARG A 950 -1.66 -15.94 -49.16
CA ARG A 950 -2.00 -14.50 -49.01
C ARG A 950 -1.20 -13.78 -47.92
N VAL A 951 -0.61 -14.52 -46.99
CA VAL A 951 0.12 -13.95 -45.86
C VAL A 951 1.65 -14.06 -46.03
N GLN A 952 2.18 -15.15 -46.59
CA GLN A 952 3.62 -15.49 -46.53
C GLN A 952 4.42 -15.35 -47.85
N LYS A 953 3.82 -15.34 -49.05
CA LYS A 953 4.59 -15.32 -50.31
C LYS A 953 5.33 -13.99 -50.54
N GLU A 954 6.36 -14.00 -51.39
CA GLU A 954 7.33 -12.89 -51.57
C GLU A 954 6.75 -11.49 -51.87
N LYS A 955 5.50 -11.41 -52.37
CA LYS A 955 4.80 -10.15 -52.71
C LYS A 955 3.49 -9.96 -51.93
N GLN A 956 3.43 -10.47 -50.69
CA GLN A 956 2.21 -10.54 -49.88
C GLN A 956 2.38 -9.85 -48.52
N LEU A 957 1.37 -9.97 -47.65
CA LEU A 957 1.17 -9.10 -46.49
C LEU A 957 2.39 -9.00 -45.55
N ALA A 958 3.01 -10.13 -45.16
CA ALA A 958 4.14 -10.09 -44.22
C ALA A 958 5.31 -9.23 -44.76
N ASN A 959 5.71 -9.46 -46.01
CA ASN A 959 6.80 -8.72 -46.65
C ASN A 959 6.45 -7.24 -46.91
N ALA A 960 5.18 -6.96 -47.26
CA ALA A 960 4.70 -5.60 -47.44
C ALA A 960 4.75 -4.80 -46.13
N LEU A 961 4.26 -5.39 -45.03
CA LEU A 961 4.31 -4.79 -43.70
C LEU A 961 5.75 -4.66 -43.19
N GLU A 962 6.61 -5.66 -43.41
CA GLU A 962 8.02 -5.58 -43.05
C GLU A 962 8.74 -4.44 -43.79
N SER A 963 8.46 -4.24 -45.09
CA SER A 963 8.99 -3.12 -45.87
C SER A 963 8.54 -1.76 -45.34
N VAL A 964 7.28 -1.66 -44.90
CA VAL A 964 6.75 -0.45 -44.23
C VAL A 964 7.43 -0.23 -42.88
N ALA A 965 7.53 -1.25 -42.03
CA ALA A 965 8.20 -1.17 -40.73
C ALA A 965 9.68 -0.77 -40.87
N ARG A 966 10.41 -1.35 -41.83
CA ARG A 966 11.80 -0.99 -42.17
C ARG A 966 11.95 0.47 -42.60
N ARG A 967 10.98 1.03 -43.32
CA ARG A 967 11.01 2.43 -43.81
C ARG A 967 10.91 3.46 -42.68
N TYR A 968 10.15 3.16 -41.64
CA TYR A 968 9.86 4.10 -40.54
C TYR A 968 10.62 3.78 -39.23
N THR A 969 11.42 2.72 -39.19
CA THR A 969 12.23 2.33 -38.03
C THR A 969 13.66 2.87 -38.13
N PRO A 970 14.13 3.70 -37.18
CA PRO A 970 15.51 4.20 -37.21
C PRO A 970 16.52 3.08 -36.93
N ALA A 971 17.53 2.90 -37.79
CA ALA A 971 18.64 1.99 -37.51
C ALA A 971 19.51 2.50 -36.34
N PRO A 972 19.96 1.64 -35.39
CA PRO A 972 19.92 0.17 -35.42
C PRO A 972 18.78 -0.45 -34.59
N ARG A 973 17.63 0.23 -34.40
CA ARG A 973 16.51 -0.32 -33.61
C ARG A 973 15.88 -1.54 -34.30
N HIS A 974 15.24 -2.39 -33.51
CA HIS A 974 14.50 -3.57 -34.00
C HIS A 974 13.27 -3.16 -34.82
N LEU A 975 12.90 -3.99 -35.80
CA LEU A 975 11.83 -3.71 -36.79
C LEU A 975 10.48 -3.36 -36.16
N ASP A 976 10.20 -3.95 -35.01
CA ASP A 976 8.98 -3.81 -34.23
C ASP A 976 9.01 -2.66 -33.22
N SER A 977 10.06 -1.81 -33.24
CA SER A 977 10.24 -0.71 -32.27
C SER A 977 9.46 0.57 -32.60
N VAL A 978 8.80 0.62 -33.76
CA VAL A 978 7.92 1.73 -34.19
C VAL A 978 6.55 1.20 -34.64
N ILE A 979 6.54 0.13 -35.45
CA ILE A 979 5.33 -0.54 -35.92
C ILE A 979 5.41 -2.01 -35.48
N GLU A 980 4.66 -2.38 -34.44
CA GLU A 980 4.59 -3.76 -33.94
C GLU A 980 3.47 -4.54 -34.66
N PRO A 981 3.80 -5.68 -35.30
CA PRO A 981 2.80 -6.57 -35.87
C PRO A 981 2.20 -7.49 -34.80
N ILE A 982 0.89 -7.72 -34.89
CA ILE A 982 0.14 -8.68 -34.07
C ILE A 982 -0.64 -9.58 -35.02
N LEU A 983 -0.50 -10.89 -34.89
CA LEU A 983 -1.18 -11.90 -35.72
C LEU A 983 -2.27 -12.59 -34.91
N VAL A 984 -3.48 -12.68 -35.45
CA VAL A 984 -4.60 -13.46 -34.89
C VAL A 984 -5.07 -14.47 -35.94
N MET A 985 -5.03 -15.76 -35.58
CA MET A 985 -5.40 -16.89 -36.44
C MET A 985 -6.73 -17.50 -35.99
N SER A 986 -7.54 -17.99 -36.93
CA SER A 986 -8.83 -18.66 -36.64
C SER A 986 -8.75 -20.19 -36.65
N SER A 987 -7.53 -20.74 -36.73
CA SER A 987 -7.27 -22.18 -36.63
C SER A 987 -7.55 -22.68 -35.21
N LYS A 988 -7.82 -23.98 -35.02
CA LYS A 988 -7.78 -24.57 -33.68
C LYS A 988 -6.37 -24.51 -33.10
N PHE A 989 -6.25 -24.26 -31.80
CA PHE A 989 -4.95 -24.05 -31.14
C PHE A 989 -3.98 -25.22 -31.34
N LYS A 990 -4.50 -26.45 -31.29
CA LYS A 990 -3.73 -27.70 -31.50
C LYS A 990 -3.27 -27.91 -32.94
N ASP A 991 -3.94 -27.26 -33.90
CA ASP A 991 -3.67 -27.37 -35.33
C ASP A 991 -2.82 -26.19 -35.85
N ALA A 992 -2.64 -25.13 -35.05
CA ALA A 992 -1.77 -24.00 -35.35
C ALA A 992 -0.29 -24.41 -35.30
N LYS A 993 0.50 -23.90 -36.26
CA LYS A 993 1.88 -24.40 -36.53
C LYS A 993 2.86 -23.25 -36.73
N GLN A 994 3.95 -23.25 -35.96
CA GLN A 994 4.95 -22.17 -35.98
C GLN A 994 5.61 -22.01 -37.35
N GLU A 995 5.82 -23.11 -38.08
CA GLU A 995 6.39 -23.12 -39.43
C GLU A 995 5.48 -22.49 -40.51
N ARG A 996 4.20 -22.23 -40.19
CA ARG A 996 3.25 -21.50 -41.05
C ARG A 996 3.19 -20.01 -40.74
N ILE A 997 3.78 -19.57 -39.63
CA ILE A 997 3.78 -18.16 -39.19
C ILE A 997 4.98 -17.43 -39.81
N PRO A 998 4.78 -16.38 -40.62
CA PRO A 998 5.89 -15.62 -41.22
C PRO A 998 6.78 -14.96 -40.17
N ASP A 999 8.09 -14.97 -40.40
CA ASP A 999 9.14 -14.38 -39.56
C ASP A 999 8.86 -12.96 -39.04
N TYR A 1000 8.18 -12.12 -39.83
CA TYR A 1000 7.79 -10.77 -39.43
C TYR A 1000 6.89 -10.73 -38.18
N PHE A 1001 6.08 -11.77 -37.95
CA PHE A 1001 5.23 -11.91 -36.74
C PHE A 1001 5.94 -12.58 -35.56
N TRP A 1002 7.26 -12.83 -35.67
CA TRP A 1002 8.12 -13.25 -34.58
C TRP A 1002 9.57 -12.77 -34.85
N PRO A 1003 9.81 -11.44 -34.89
CA PRO A 1003 11.09 -10.89 -35.32
C PRO A 1003 12.16 -10.99 -34.22
N PRO A 1004 13.45 -10.97 -34.55
CA PRO A 1004 14.52 -10.82 -33.57
C PRO A 1004 14.45 -9.46 -32.84
N SER A 1005 14.21 -9.48 -31.53
CA SER A 1005 14.07 -8.30 -30.68
C SER A 1005 14.96 -8.35 -29.43
N GLY A 1006 15.03 -7.22 -28.73
CA GLY A 1006 15.80 -7.05 -27.48
C GLY A 1006 17.32 -7.12 -27.64
N ARG A 1007 18.04 -6.80 -26.55
CA ARG A 1007 19.52 -6.65 -26.53
C ARG A 1007 20.32 -7.86 -27.03
N TRP A 1008 19.70 -9.04 -27.08
CA TRP A 1008 20.33 -10.29 -27.50
C TRP A 1008 19.86 -10.77 -28.88
N GLY A 1009 18.93 -10.08 -29.55
CA GLY A 1009 18.38 -10.50 -30.85
C GLY A 1009 17.58 -11.80 -30.80
N ILE A 1010 16.88 -12.06 -29.69
CA ILE A 1010 16.07 -13.28 -29.51
C ILE A 1010 14.74 -13.11 -30.28
N ARG A 1011 14.24 -14.19 -30.88
CA ARG A 1011 12.91 -14.21 -31.53
C ARG A 1011 11.81 -13.86 -30.51
N ASP A 1012 11.04 -12.81 -30.77
CA ASP A 1012 9.89 -12.47 -29.92
C ASP A 1012 8.65 -13.26 -30.35
N LEU A 1013 8.30 -14.27 -29.56
CA LEU A 1013 7.16 -15.16 -29.83
C LEU A 1013 5.81 -14.59 -29.36
N HIS A 1014 5.78 -13.44 -28.67
CA HIS A 1014 4.58 -12.92 -28.00
C HIS A 1014 3.63 -12.13 -28.91
N LYS A 1015 3.66 -12.38 -30.23
CA LYS A 1015 2.95 -11.59 -31.24
C LYS A 1015 1.94 -12.38 -32.05
N SER A 1016 1.90 -13.69 -31.86
CA SER A 1016 0.96 -14.59 -32.53
C SER A 1016 -0.07 -15.13 -31.55
N TYR A 1017 -1.33 -15.09 -31.97
CA TYR A 1017 -2.50 -15.41 -31.17
C TYR A 1017 -3.47 -16.29 -31.97
N VAL A 1018 -4.28 -17.06 -31.24
CA VAL A 1018 -5.30 -17.95 -31.78
C VAL A 1018 -6.64 -17.59 -31.16
N ASP A 1019 -7.66 -17.46 -31.99
CA ASP A 1019 -9.05 -17.32 -31.55
C ASP A 1019 -9.71 -18.70 -31.45
N ASP A 1020 -9.53 -19.34 -30.29
CA ASP A 1020 -10.07 -20.66 -29.97
C ASP A 1020 -10.44 -20.73 -28.47
N GLU A 1021 -11.09 -21.82 -28.06
CA GLU A 1021 -11.50 -22.04 -26.68
C GLU A 1021 -10.30 -22.43 -25.79
N HIS A 1022 -10.01 -21.62 -24.78
CA HIS A 1022 -8.94 -21.88 -23.82
C HIS A 1022 -9.38 -22.87 -22.74
N TYR A 1023 -8.50 -23.85 -22.45
CA TYR A 1023 -8.74 -24.95 -21.51
C TYR A 1023 -9.36 -24.55 -20.16
N ASN A 1024 -8.96 -23.38 -19.61
CA ASN A 1024 -9.36 -22.92 -18.27
C ASN A 1024 -10.03 -21.53 -18.28
N SER A 1025 -10.35 -20.96 -19.44
CA SER A 1025 -10.82 -19.56 -19.53
C SER A 1025 -11.90 -19.31 -20.58
N GLY A 1026 -12.36 -20.35 -21.30
CA GLY A 1026 -13.33 -20.20 -22.37
C GLY A 1026 -12.78 -19.44 -23.58
N HIS A 1027 -13.66 -18.84 -24.37
CA HIS A 1027 -13.36 -18.30 -25.69
C HIS A 1027 -13.84 -16.84 -25.79
N GLY A 1028 -13.03 -15.95 -26.36
CA GLY A 1028 -13.43 -14.55 -26.59
C GLY A 1028 -14.09 -14.26 -27.94
N HIS A 1029 -14.22 -15.28 -28.80
CA HIS A 1029 -14.79 -15.22 -30.15
C HIS A 1029 -14.36 -13.98 -30.94
N ALA A 1030 -13.05 -13.69 -30.98
CA ALA A 1030 -12.49 -12.47 -31.53
C ALA A 1030 -12.90 -12.20 -32.99
N PHE A 1031 -12.86 -13.19 -33.89
CA PHE A 1031 -13.28 -13.00 -35.29
C PHE A 1031 -14.76 -12.58 -35.38
N GLU A 1032 -15.65 -13.24 -34.63
CA GLU A 1032 -17.07 -12.89 -34.57
C GLU A 1032 -17.28 -11.52 -33.92
N LYS A 1033 -16.66 -11.26 -32.75
CA LYS A 1033 -16.78 -10.03 -31.98
C LYS A 1033 -16.28 -8.80 -32.74
N TYR A 1034 -15.29 -8.95 -33.63
CA TYR A 1034 -14.79 -7.89 -34.50
C TYR A 1034 -15.51 -7.84 -35.86
N GLY A 1035 -16.39 -8.80 -36.17
CA GLY A 1035 -17.09 -8.90 -37.45
C GLY A 1035 -16.14 -9.15 -38.62
N VAL A 1036 -15.11 -9.96 -38.41
CA VAL A 1036 -14.13 -10.39 -39.41
C VAL A 1036 -14.51 -11.77 -39.93
N ASP A 1037 -14.65 -11.89 -41.26
CA ASP A 1037 -14.82 -13.19 -41.91
C ASP A 1037 -13.47 -13.94 -41.93
N PRO A 1038 -13.35 -15.15 -41.34
CA PRO A 1038 -12.10 -15.91 -41.32
C PRO A 1038 -11.53 -16.27 -42.71
N SER A 1039 -12.37 -16.33 -43.75
CA SER A 1039 -11.94 -16.58 -45.13
C SER A 1039 -11.39 -15.32 -45.82
N VAL A 1040 -11.83 -14.13 -45.41
CA VAL A 1040 -11.39 -12.85 -45.98
C VAL A 1040 -10.22 -12.28 -45.19
N GLY A 1041 -10.30 -12.31 -43.86
CA GLY A 1041 -9.34 -11.67 -42.95
C GLY A 1041 -9.43 -10.14 -42.96
N ALA A 1042 -8.64 -9.50 -42.09
CA ALA A 1042 -8.61 -8.06 -41.92
C ALA A 1042 -7.26 -7.54 -41.42
N VAL A 1043 -6.96 -6.27 -41.71
CA VAL A 1043 -5.86 -5.52 -41.09
C VAL A 1043 -6.43 -4.31 -40.36
N ILE A 1044 -6.09 -4.17 -39.08
CA ILE A 1044 -6.51 -3.06 -38.21
C ILE A 1044 -5.27 -2.32 -37.74
N ILE A 1045 -5.19 -1.02 -38.03
CA ILE A 1045 -4.11 -0.16 -37.54
C ILE A 1045 -4.59 0.54 -36.27
N VAL A 1046 -3.82 0.40 -35.20
CA VAL A 1046 -4.10 0.96 -33.87
C VAL A 1046 -2.95 1.86 -33.43
N ARG A 1047 -3.29 3.00 -32.85
CA ARG A 1047 -2.37 4.04 -32.36
C ARG A 1047 -1.64 3.64 -31.08
N PRO A 1048 -0.55 4.36 -30.71
CA PRO A 1048 0.08 4.24 -29.40
C PRO A 1048 -0.88 4.49 -28.21
N ASP A 1049 -1.95 5.28 -28.39
CA ASP A 1049 -3.00 5.51 -27.38
C ASP A 1049 -4.16 4.48 -27.44
N GLN A 1050 -3.98 3.39 -28.20
CA GLN A 1050 -4.92 2.29 -28.45
C GLN A 1050 -6.22 2.67 -29.22
N TYR A 1051 -6.28 3.83 -29.87
CA TYR A 1051 -7.40 4.17 -30.76
C TYR A 1051 -7.23 3.56 -32.17
N VAL A 1052 -8.32 3.12 -32.78
CA VAL A 1052 -8.33 2.53 -34.13
C VAL A 1052 -8.23 3.63 -35.18
N SER A 1053 -7.16 3.59 -35.97
CA SER A 1053 -6.89 4.55 -37.05
C SER A 1053 -7.48 4.14 -38.39
N LYS A 1054 -7.47 2.84 -38.70
CA LYS A 1054 -7.85 2.29 -40.00
C LYS A 1054 -8.24 0.83 -39.87
N VAL A 1055 -9.21 0.40 -40.69
CA VAL A 1055 -9.47 -1.01 -40.98
C VAL A 1055 -9.42 -1.19 -42.50
N THR A 1056 -8.81 -2.28 -42.99
CA THR A 1056 -8.81 -2.66 -44.41
C THR A 1056 -8.65 -4.18 -44.57
N THR A 1057 -8.59 -4.68 -45.81
CA THR A 1057 -8.39 -6.11 -46.14
C THR A 1057 -6.92 -6.50 -46.14
N LEU A 1058 -6.62 -7.81 -46.28
CA LEU A 1058 -5.24 -8.31 -46.29
C LEU A 1058 -4.45 -7.84 -47.53
N GLU A 1059 -5.11 -7.55 -48.65
CA GLU A 1059 -4.48 -7.22 -49.94
C GLU A 1059 -4.15 -5.71 -50.11
N ASP A 1060 -4.68 -4.84 -49.25
CA ASP A 1060 -4.64 -3.38 -49.43
C ASP A 1060 -3.32 -2.73 -48.94
N PHE A 1061 -2.20 -3.28 -49.42
CA PHE A 1061 -0.84 -2.86 -49.05
C PHE A 1061 -0.59 -1.37 -49.32
N GLY A 1062 -1.14 -0.86 -50.42
CA GLY A 1062 -0.99 0.53 -50.84
C GLY A 1062 -1.60 1.51 -49.84
N SER A 1063 -2.82 1.24 -49.37
CA SER A 1063 -3.51 2.08 -48.39
C SER A 1063 -2.86 2.02 -47.00
N ILE A 1064 -2.31 0.86 -46.61
CA ILE A 1064 -1.51 0.73 -45.37
C ILE A 1064 -0.23 1.57 -45.46
N ALA A 1065 0.53 1.48 -46.57
CA ALA A 1065 1.73 2.27 -46.77
C ALA A 1065 1.44 3.78 -46.84
N ASN A 1066 0.36 4.17 -47.53
CA ASN A 1066 -0.08 5.57 -47.64
C ASN A 1066 -0.53 6.15 -46.30
N PHE A 1067 -1.16 5.34 -45.43
CA PHE A 1067 -1.52 5.77 -44.07
C PHE A 1067 -0.28 6.17 -43.26
N PHE A 1068 0.72 5.26 -43.16
CA PHE A 1068 1.94 5.56 -42.39
C PHE A 1068 2.76 6.69 -43.01
N ASN A 1069 2.72 6.87 -44.33
CA ASN A 1069 3.36 8.01 -45.00
C ASN A 1069 2.75 9.38 -44.63
N GLY A 1070 1.51 9.42 -44.13
CA GLY A 1070 0.88 10.64 -43.62
C GLY A 1070 1.32 11.01 -42.20
N CYS A 1071 1.62 10.03 -41.34
CA CYS A 1071 1.80 10.23 -39.90
C CYS A 1071 3.20 9.87 -39.35
N LEU A 1072 4.08 9.28 -40.16
CA LEU A 1072 5.47 8.94 -39.81
C LEU A 1072 6.48 9.53 -40.81
N ILE A 1073 7.66 9.89 -40.30
CA ILE A 1073 8.81 10.36 -41.09
C ILE A 1073 9.65 9.16 -41.52
N GLN A 1074 9.93 9.05 -42.82
CA GLN A 1074 10.81 8.02 -43.36
C GLN A 1074 12.23 8.17 -42.80
N GLN A 1075 12.78 7.07 -42.30
CA GLN A 1075 14.10 7.04 -41.67
C GLN A 1075 15.15 6.70 -42.73
N MET A 1076 16.14 7.58 -42.91
CA MET A 1076 17.21 7.36 -43.88
C MET A 1076 18.26 6.39 -43.33
N SER A 1077 18.59 5.37 -44.12
CA SER A 1077 19.70 4.45 -43.82
C SER A 1077 21.03 5.21 -43.89
N LYS A 1078 21.85 5.14 -42.83
CA LYS A 1078 23.20 5.74 -42.81
C LYS A 1078 24.11 5.25 -43.95
N THR A 1079 23.77 4.13 -44.61
CA THR A 1079 24.51 3.60 -45.76
C THR A 1079 24.40 4.46 -47.03
N SER A 1080 23.44 5.40 -47.14
CA SER A 1080 23.35 6.32 -48.30
C SER A 1080 23.90 7.72 -48.03
N ALA A 1081 24.19 8.08 -46.77
CA ALA A 1081 24.68 9.42 -46.42
C ALA A 1081 26.11 9.68 -46.93
N THR A 1082 26.93 8.63 -47.08
CA THR A 1082 28.26 8.66 -47.72
C THR A 1082 28.21 8.57 -49.26
N ALA A 1083 27.04 8.73 -49.87
CA ALA A 1083 26.87 8.84 -51.32
C ALA A 1083 26.25 10.20 -51.75
N GLN A 1084 26.02 11.12 -50.81
CA GLN A 1084 25.52 12.48 -51.05
C GLN A 1084 26.27 13.56 -50.23
N LEU A 1085 27.41 13.20 -49.65
CA LEU A 1085 28.48 14.06 -49.15
C LEU A 1085 29.80 13.57 -49.78
#